data_AF-A0A238Y806-F1
#
_entry.id   AF-A0A238Y806-F1
#
_cell.length_a   1.000
_cell.length_b   1.000
_cell.length_c   1.000
_cell.angle_alpha   90.00
_cell.angle_beta   90.00
_cell.angle_gamma   90.00
#
_symmetry.space_group_name_H-M   'P 1'
#
loop_
_entity.id
_entity.type
_entity.pdbx_description
1 polymer ?
#
loop_
_entity_poly.entity_id
_entity_poly.type
_entity_poly.pdbx_seq_one_letter_code
_entity_poly.pdbx_strand_id
1 'polypeptide(L)'
;MTDASDAYLRAERDMDVPPVAERGRRNLNPQGIGFWSLVAEDFRTHERKPFEQGFWAIFVHRFGNWRMGQPKLVRAPATLLYRILFKLVEWLCGISLWYTVKLGRRVRIWHHSGMSLGARAIGDDVQIRQNTTLGVAQTGVNDALPIIADGADIGAGAVIAGAVLIGRGARIGANALVLADVPDGATAMGNPAMIYARPAGPAAEMPAEPAAEPAAEPAAAPVPPAGEAMRETPCDMGTVAILGSANLDLLAGNLSDMAARHGMTVAVHVPPFGQARMDLLKDAADSPLQQAMSGKGRTATLIVERAEDILGEVARAPLSLPADQAGAWLEGALAPMLMLMREARARLPGPILVTRLAAFSRSSLGLADGGRPDGLAALLNQANAILSREAATLADTHLLDTGAMLAELGQKAADPGGFWHLGRMPFSNAFGEHLAKRTLGALLSLRGQTARILVLDLDNTLWGGVLGEDGIEGVDIGGAYPGSAFRAFQDALLALSQRGIALAVASKNDADLALRMMGDHPEMAIRPGHLVGHRIGWSEKAVGVRELLDEIGLGEASCLFVDDNPVERQKMRRNLPESIVPAFPAAPEDLAGWILDNPWLECLDLTASDLKRTAQYQSRARITAARQEFQDIADFYRDLGMTLVFEPYGPGNRKRVLQLFSKTNQFNATLRRHDAASLERLAQAGAEIRAIGLSDRHSPYELMGVIVLAPDAAMKAAFPDDPAVQATDAPGALWVESLLLSCRILGRTVEDAIVAWATGQAADRGAPLIGQIVEGPRNTPVRGLFAKAGFAPVDAGADPGAGGTWRHDAASDRKAIPVPDYFTLGDTPPAPAPSESPAGNPAAKAAPKTVPFPPAAPAAMPPATGFPPAGPAAPAALAPSLETGLASTFRRVFRLPADLDLQSATTDSIAAWDSLGHLRLAMEIEQTLGRRIPGERLGHIRSYQDLRNALAG
;
A
#
# COMPACT_ATOMS: atom_id res chain seq x y z
N MET A 1 -2.25 -28.65 38.92
CA MET A 1 -1.83 -27.27 38.59
C MET A 1 -2.99 -26.32 38.91
N THR A 2 -3.52 -26.42 40.13
CA THR A 2 -4.83 -25.86 40.52
C THR A 2 -4.92 -25.74 42.04
N ASP A 3 -3.86 -25.22 42.66
CA ASP A 3 -4.00 -24.61 43.99
C ASP A 3 -4.21 -23.11 43.75
N ALA A 4 -5.23 -22.55 44.39
CA ALA A 4 -5.49 -21.11 44.32
C ALA A 4 -4.30 -20.35 44.95
N SER A 5 -3.82 -19.30 44.30
CA SER A 5 -2.69 -18.54 44.82
C SER A 5 -3.05 -17.82 46.12
N ASP A 6 -2.03 -17.49 46.90
CA ASP A 6 -2.17 -16.61 48.06
C ASP A 6 -2.82 -15.26 47.72
N ALA A 7 -2.59 -14.73 46.51
CA ALA A 7 -3.15 -13.47 46.05
C ALA A 7 -4.65 -13.63 45.73
N TYR A 8 -5.03 -14.69 45.03
CA TYR A 8 -6.42 -15.06 44.78
C TYR A 8 -7.18 -15.27 46.10
N LEU A 9 -6.60 -16.00 47.06
CA LEU A 9 -7.23 -16.25 48.38
C LEU A 9 -7.31 -14.99 49.26
N ARG A 10 -6.46 -13.99 49.04
CA ARG A 10 -6.61 -12.64 49.64
C ARG A 10 -7.77 -11.91 48.98
N ALA A 11 -7.76 -11.78 47.65
CA ALA A 11 -8.83 -11.13 46.90
C ALA A 11 -10.22 -11.74 47.17
N GLU A 12 -10.30 -13.06 47.37
CA GLU A 12 -11.55 -13.74 47.74
C GLU A 12 -12.11 -13.27 49.09
N ARG A 13 -11.24 -12.97 50.06
CA ARG A 13 -11.62 -12.39 51.36
C ARG A 13 -11.89 -10.89 51.25
N ASP A 14 -11.01 -10.14 50.59
CA ASP A 14 -11.07 -8.69 50.49
C ASP A 14 -12.32 -8.22 49.72
N MET A 15 -12.74 -8.99 48.72
CA MET A 15 -13.98 -8.77 47.97
C MET A 15 -15.22 -9.42 48.63
N ASP A 16 -15.15 -9.95 49.87
CA ASP A 16 -16.24 -10.67 50.58
C ASP A 16 -16.95 -11.69 49.67
N VAL A 17 -16.18 -12.55 48.99
CA VAL A 17 -16.76 -13.57 48.12
C VAL A 17 -17.31 -14.70 48.99
N PRO A 18 -18.61 -15.08 48.85
CA PRO A 18 -19.18 -16.13 49.67
C PRO A 18 -18.50 -17.48 49.40
N PRO A 19 -18.29 -18.33 50.42
CA PRO A 19 -17.78 -19.69 50.23
C PRO A 19 -18.59 -20.46 49.19
N VAL A 20 -17.95 -21.37 48.46
CA VAL A 20 -18.58 -22.19 47.39
C VAL A 20 -19.93 -22.78 47.82
N ALA A 21 -20.01 -23.33 49.04
CA ALA A 21 -21.23 -23.93 49.59
C ALA A 21 -22.39 -22.94 49.83
N GLU A 22 -22.13 -21.63 49.89
CA GLU A 22 -23.14 -20.57 50.05
C GLU A 22 -23.53 -19.89 48.72
N ARG A 23 -22.89 -20.25 47.61
CA ARG A 23 -23.08 -19.58 46.31
C ARG A 23 -24.55 -19.56 45.90
N GLY A 24 -25.07 -18.37 45.61
CA GLY A 24 -26.47 -18.17 45.21
C GLY A 24 -27.52 -18.34 46.33
N ARG A 25 -27.13 -18.49 47.61
CA ARG A 25 -28.09 -18.61 48.73
C ARG A 25 -28.53 -17.28 49.34
N ARG A 26 -27.72 -16.23 49.19
CA ARG A 26 -27.95 -14.85 49.70
C ARG A 26 -27.93 -13.83 48.56
N ASN A 27 -28.44 -12.62 48.80
CA ASN A 27 -28.33 -11.49 47.87
C ASN A 27 -26.88 -10.99 47.85
N LEU A 28 -26.26 -10.92 46.67
CA LEU A 28 -24.87 -10.46 46.47
C LEU A 28 -24.77 -9.10 45.76
N ASN A 29 -25.89 -8.36 45.62
CA ASN A 29 -25.82 -6.96 45.15
C ASN A 29 -25.00 -6.10 46.13
N PRO A 30 -24.27 -5.07 45.65
CA PRO A 30 -23.53 -4.12 46.47
C PRO A 30 -24.33 -3.57 47.65
N GLN A 31 -23.71 -3.57 48.83
CA GLN A 31 -24.33 -3.06 50.05
C GLN A 31 -24.32 -1.51 50.07
N GLY A 32 -25.20 -0.90 50.86
CA GLY A 32 -25.29 0.57 50.98
C GLY A 32 -25.99 1.29 49.81
N ILE A 33 -26.45 0.57 48.78
CA ILE A 33 -27.23 1.13 47.66
C ILE A 33 -28.55 0.37 47.47
N GLY A 34 -29.65 1.13 47.30
CA GLY A 34 -30.97 0.54 47.01
C GLY A 34 -31.03 -0.07 45.61
N PHE A 35 -31.83 -1.13 45.42
CA PHE A 35 -31.92 -1.86 44.14
C PHE A 35 -32.19 -0.94 42.94
N TRP A 36 -33.16 -0.03 43.04
CA TRP A 36 -33.47 0.90 41.96
C TRP A 36 -32.38 1.96 41.73
N SER A 37 -31.69 2.39 42.80
CA SER A 37 -30.53 3.29 42.69
C SER A 37 -29.35 2.61 41.99
N LEU A 38 -29.13 1.33 42.26
CA LEU A 38 -28.13 0.50 41.59
C LEU A 38 -28.47 0.30 40.11
N VAL A 39 -29.73 -0.03 39.79
CA VAL A 39 -30.20 -0.10 38.39
C VAL A 39 -30.05 1.24 37.67
N ALA A 40 -30.29 2.37 38.35
CA ALA A 40 -30.08 3.71 37.79
C ALA A 40 -28.59 4.09 37.65
N GLU A 41 -27.69 3.47 38.41
CA GLU A 41 -26.23 3.57 38.22
C GLU A 41 -25.76 2.70 37.05
N ASP A 42 -26.20 1.45 36.98
CA ASP A 42 -25.92 0.56 35.85
C ASP A 42 -26.47 1.16 34.53
N PHE A 43 -27.65 1.78 34.54
CA PHE A 43 -28.24 2.46 33.37
C PHE A 43 -27.43 3.71 32.94
N ARG A 44 -26.92 4.51 33.89
CA ARG A 44 -26.01 5.63 33.58
C ARG A 44 -24.68 5.15 33.01
N THR A 45 -24.16 4.03 33.53
CA THR A 45 -22.92 3.38 33.07
C THR A 45 -23.03 2.95 31.60
N HIS A 46 -24.23 2.51 31.17
CA HIS A 46 -24.56 2.18 29.79
C HIS A 46 -25.20 3.37 29.04
N GLU A 47 -24.71 4.58 29.29
CA GLU A 47 -25.05 5.82 28.56
C GLU A 47 -26.55 6.19 28.52
N ARG A 48 -27.35 5.68 29.45
CA ARG A 48 -28.81 5.84 29.49
C ARG A 48 -29.52 5.29 28.24
N LYS A 49 -28.92 4.32 27.54
CA LYS A 49 -29.51 3.69 26.35
C LYS A 49 -30.35 2.46 26.74
N PRO A 50 -31.68 2.48 26.55
CA PRO A 50 -32.56 1.40 27.03
C PRO A 50 -32.47 0.09 26.23
N PHE A 51 -31.80 0.09 25.07
CA PHE A 51 -31.64 -1.07 24.19
C PHE A 51 -30.22 -1.67 24.21
N GLU A 52 -29.31 -1.16 25.06
CA GLU A 52 -27.98 -1.77 25.23
C GLU A 52 -28.10 -3.15 25.89
N GLN A 53 -27.65 -4.18 25.19
CA GLN A 53 -27.78 -5.58 25.61
C GLN A 53 -26.97 -5.87 26.89
N GLY A 54 -25.84 -5.19 27.08
CA GLY A 54 -25.04 -5.25 28.30
C GLY A 54 -25.80 -4.78 29.54
N PHE A 55 -26.62 -3.72 29.40
CA PHE A 55 -27.50 -3.25 30.48
C PHE A 55 -28.58 -4.28 30.82
N TRP A 56 -29.18 -4.94 29.81
CA TRP A 56 -30.18 -5.99 30.05
C TRP A 56 -29.60 -7.17 30.83
N ALA A 57 -28.39 -7.61 30.48
CA ALA A 57 -27.70 -8.69 31.19
C ALA A 57 -27.43 -8.33 32.67
N ILE A 58 -26.94 -7.12 32.94
CA ILE A 58 -26.70 -6.65 34.30
C ILE A 58 -28.02 -6.48 35.06
N PHE A 59 -29.06 -5.86 34.48
CA PHE A 59 -30.36 -5.70 35.12
C PHE A 59 -30.97 -7.05 35.57
N VAL A 60 -30.93 -8.06 34.70
CA VAL A 60 -31.45 -9.40 35.01
C VAL A 60 -30.60 -10.09 36.09
N HIS A 61 -29.27 -9.91 36.10
CA HIS A 61 -28.39 -10.35 37.18
C HIS A 61 -28.74 -9.68 38.52
N ARG A 62 -28.87 -8.33 38.55
CA ARG A 62 -29.23 -7.57 39.76
C ARG A 62 -30.58 -8.02 40.30
N PHE A 63 -31.56 -8.25 39.43
CA PHE A 63 -32.89 -8.74 39.81
C PHE A 63 -32.83 -10.16 40.39
N GLY A 64 -32.05 -11.05 39.77
CA GLY A 64 -31.79 -12.40 40.26
C GLY A 64 -31.18 -12.44 41.66
N ASN A 65 -30.30 -11.49 41.97
CA ASN A 65 -29.70 -11.29 43.29
C ASN A 65 -30.68 -10.66 44.30
N TRP A 66 -31.36 -9.57 43.93
CA TRP A 66 -32.36 -8.90 44.76
C TRP A 66 -33.44 -9.88 45.26
N ARG A 67 -33.90 -10.77 44.38
CA ARG A 67 -34.83 -11.87 44.69
C ARG A 67 -34.36 -12.73 45.87
N MET A 68 -33.07 -12.98 46.01
CA MET A 68 -32.53 -13.81 47.10
C MET A 68 -32.63 -13.15 48.47
N GLY A 69 -32.80 -11.82 48.53
CA GLY A 69 -33.14 -11.09 49.74
C GLY A 69 -34.64 -11.12 50.11
N GLN A 70 -35.51 -11.55 49.19
CA GLN A 70 -36.97 -11.48 49.40
C GLN A 70 -37.52 -12.68 50.20
N PRO A 71 -38.63 -12.50 50.95
CA PRO A 71 -39.35 -13.60 51.62
C PRO A 71 -39.77 -14.71 50.66
N LYS A 72 -39.91 -15.95 51.14
CA LYS A 72 -40.18 -17.15 50.30
C LYS A 72 -41.37 -16.98 49.35
N LEU A 73 -42.44 -16.33 49.79
CA LEU A 73 -43.67 -16.08 49.00
C LEU A 73 -43.41 -15.19 47.77
N VAL A 74 -42.59 -14.14 47.90
CA VAL A 74 -42.20 -13.26 46.78
C VAL A 74 -41.10 -13.91 45.95
N ARG A 75 -40.19 -14.64 46.61
CA ARG A 75 -39.04 -15.30 45.99
C ARG A 75 -39.47 -16.31 44.92
N ALA A 76 -40.48 -17.15 45.19
CA ALA A 76 -40.92 -18.19 44.27
C ALA A 76 -41.33 -17.66 42.87
N PRO A 77 -42.33 -16.78 42.71
CA PRO A 77 -42.71 -16.24 41.39
C PRO A 77 -41.58 -15.42 40.75
N ALA A 78 -40.83 -14.63 41.53
CA ALA A 78 -39.66 -13.92 41.02
C ALA A 78 -38.55 -14.87 40.51
N THR A 79 -38.51 -16.13 40.98
CA THR A 79 -37.55 -17.14 40.50
C THR A 79 -37.91 -17.60 39.10
N LEU A 80 -39.21 -17.82 38.84
CA LEU A 80 -39.71 -18.17 37.52
C LEU A 80 -39.45 -17.02 36.54
N LEU A 81 -39.75 -15.79 36.94
CA LEU A 81 -39.48 -14.60 36.13
C LEU A 81 -37.98 -14.44 35.82
N TYR A 82 -37.10 -14.55 36.83
CA TYR A 82 -35.64 -14.53 36.61
C TYR A 82 -35.19 -15.60 35.60
N ARG A 83 -35.69 -16.84 35.72
CA ARG A 83 -35.30 -17.94 34.81
C ARG A 83 -35.72 -17.67 33.36
N ILE A 84 -36.87 -17.06 33.15
CA ILE A 84 -37.37 -16.65 31.83
C ILE A 84 -36.50 -15.51 31.28
N LEU A 85 -36.33 -14.42 32.05
CA LEU A 85 -35.54 -13.27 31.63
C LEU A 85 -34.08 -13.63 31.35
N PHE A 86 -33.47 -14.49 32.17
CA PHE A 86 -32.11 -14.99 31.96
C PHE A 86 -31.98 -15.73 30.63
N LYS A 87 -32.90 -16.65 30.31
CA LYS A 87 -32.89 -17.37 29.03
C LYS A 87 -33.16 -16.46 27.83
N LEU A 88 -34.00 -15.43 27.99
CA LEU A 88 -34.21 -14.41 26.95
C LEU A 88 -32.94 -13.59 26.68
N VAL A 89 -32.18 -13.19 27.72
CA VAL A 89 -30.88 -12.53 27.53
C VAL A 89 -29.87 -13.46 26.86
N GLU A 90 -29.80 -14.73 27.27
CA GLU A 90 -28.91 -15.71 26.61
C GLU A 90 -29.25 -15.89 25.11
N TRP A 91 -30.53 -15.94 24.74
CA TRP A 91 -30.97 -16.13 23.36
C TRP A 91 -30.87 -14.87 22.50
N LEU A 92 -31.25 -13.70 23.02
CA LEU A 92 -31.35 -12.45 22.25
C LEU A 92 -30.04 -11.64 22.26
N CYS A 93 -29.29 -11.70 23.37
CA CYS A 93 -28.06 -10.93 23.53
C CYS A 93 -26.80 -11.78 23.35
N GLY A 94 -26.89 -13.11 23.56
CA GLY A 94 -25.72 -13.99 23.56
C GLY A 94 -24.80 -13.75 24.77
N ILE A 95 -25.37 -13.44 25.94
CA ILE A 95 -24.64 -13.15 27.18
C ILE A 95 -25.16 -14.02 28.33
N SER A 96 -24.31 -14.90 28.86
CA SER A 96 -24.59 -15.74 30.03
C SER A 96 -23.93 -15.19 31.30
N LEU A 97 -24.63 -14.32 32.05
CA LEU A 97 -24.17 -13.76 33.34
C LEU A 97 -25.06 -14.23 34.49
N TRP A 98 -24.58 -15.21 35.27
CA TRP A 98 -25.37 -15.88 36.30
C TRP A 98 -25.48 -15.04 37.58
N TYR A 99 -26.66 -15.00 38.21
CA TYR A 99 -26.86 -14.34 39.52
C TYR A 99 -25.94 -14.87 40.64
N THR A 100 -25.30 -16.02 40.45
CA THR A 100 -24.34 -16.66 41.36
C THR A 100 -22.92 -16.07 41.31
N VAL A 101 -22.68 -15.09 40.44
CA VAL A 101 -21.44 -14.28 40.37
C VAL A 101 -21.62 -13.04 41.26
N LYS A 102 -20.66 -12.75 42.16
CA LYS A 102 -20.65 -11.46 42.87
C LYS A 102 -20.23 -10.36 41.89
N LEU A 103 -21.01 -9.28 41.79
CA LEU A 103 -20.84 -8.23 40.78
C LEU A 103 -20.78 -6.86 41.46
N GLY A 104 -19.68 -6.14 41.30
CA GLY A 104 -19.47 -4.77 41.77
C GLY A 104 -20.33 -3.74 41.07
N ARG A 105 -20.06 -2.46 41.32
CA ARG A 105 -20.77 -1.29 40.78
C ARG A 105 -20.11 -0.79 39.51
N ARG A 106 -20.87 -0.08 38.66
CA ARG A 106 -20.37 0.55 37.41
C ARG A 106 -19.64 -0.40 36.45
N VAL A 107 -19.94 -1.70 36.52
CA VAL A 107 -19.43 -2.68 35.54
C VAL A 107 -20.07 -2.41 34.19
N ARG A 108 -19.26 -2.34 33.13
CA ARG A 108 -19.73 -2.06 31.77
C ARG A 108 -19.46 -3.24 30.83
N ILE A 109 -20.52 -3.72 30.20
CA ILE A 109 -20.45 -4.72 29.14
C ILE A 109 -20.58 -4.00 27.80
N TRP A 110 -19.53 -4.09 26.99
CA TRP A 110 -19.38 -3.45 25.69
C TRP A 110 -19.70 -4.43 24.56
N HIS A 111 -20.60 -4.02 23.68
CA HIS A 111 -21.13 -4.87 22.60
C HIS A 111 -21.74 -6.18 23.15
N HIS A 112 -22.08 -7.13 22.27
CA HIS A 112 -22.74 -8.38 22.68
C HIS A 112 -22.39 -9.55 21.74
N SER A 113 -22.98 -10.73 22.01
CA SER A 113 -22.68 -12.03 21.40
C SER A 113 -21.47 -12.79 21.97
N GLY A 114 -21.62 -14.11 22.10
CA GLY A 114 -20.57 -15.06 22.45
C GLY A 114 -20.04 -15.02 23.89
N MET A 115 -20.73 -14.36 24.82
CA MET A 115 -20.18 -14.08 26.17
C MET A 115 -20.63 -15.11 27.21
N SER A 116 -19.67 -15.75 27.88
CA SER A 116 -19.91 -16.62 29.03
C SER A 116 -19.18 -16.06 30.25
N LEU A 117 -19.89 -15.41 31.17
CA LEU A 117 -19.30 -14.65 32.27
C LEU A 117 -19.37 -15.43 33.60
N GLY A 118 -18.76 -16.61 33.63
CA GLY A 118 -18.63 -17.44 34.83
C GLY A 118 -17.45 -17.04 35.71
N ALA A 119 -17.69 -16.24 36.74
CA ALA A 119 -16.66 -15.86 37.72
C ALA A 119 -17.08 -16.18 39.17
N ARG A 120 -16.13 -16.13 40.11
CA ARG A 120 -16.42 -16.02 41.56
C ARG A 120 -16.92 -14.61 41.87
N ALA A 121 -16.14 -13.61 41.45
CA ALA A 121 -16.44 -12.20 41.61
C ALA A 121 -15.90 -11.35 40.46
N ILE A 122 -16.58 -10.23 40.20
CA ILE A 122 -16.19 -9.15 39.31
C ILE A 122 -16.33 -7.85 40.12
N GLY A 123 -15.26 -7.05 40.19
CA GLY A 123 -15.16 -5.84 41.02
C GLY A 123 -15.92 -4.63 40.49
N ASP A 124 -15.65 -3.48 41.11
CA ASP A 124 -16.18 -2.17 40.68
C ASP A 124 -15.47 -1.67 39.40
N ASP A 125 -16.13 -0.86 38.57
CA ASP A 125 -15.57 -0.18 37.38
C ASP A 125 -14.93 -1.11 36.32
N VAL A 126 -15.22 -2.41 36.34
CA VAL A 126 -14.70 -3.39 35.38
C VAL A 126 -15.34 -3.20 34.00
N GLN A 127 -14.53 -3.25 32.95
CA GLN A 127 -14.96 -3.18 31.56
C GLN A 127 -14.78 -4.54 30.86
N ILE A 128 -15.80 -5.00 30.13
CA ILE A 128 -15.81 -6.32 29.47
C ILE A 128 -16.30 -6.18 28.04
N ARG A 129 -15.52 -6.61 27.05
CA ARG A 129 -15.89 -6.57 25.62
C ARG A 129 -16.46 -7.91 25.11
N GLN A 130 -17.04 -7.90 23.91
CA GLN A 130 -17.74 -9.03 23.29
C GLN A 130 -16.91 -10.32 23.20
N ASN A 131 -17.60 -11.46 23.07
CA ASN A 131 -17.02 -12.81 22.94
C ASN A 131 -16.09 -13.24 24.10
N THR A 132 -16.12 -12.55 25.25
CA THR A 132 -15.32 -12.89 26.44
C THR A 132 -15.85 -14.14 27.14
N THR A 133 -14.95 -15.05 27.52
CA THR A 133 -15.23 -16.24 28.31
C THR A 133 -14.48 -16.21 29.65
N LEU A 134 -15.23 -16.23 30.76
CA LEU A 134 -14.76 -16.47 32.11
C LEU A 134 -15.27 -17.86 32.52
N GLY A 135 -14.38 -18.79 32.92
CA GLY A 135 -14.79 -20.18 33.13
C GLY A 135 -13.78 -21.07 33.85
N VAL A 136 -14.07 -22.38 33.85
CA VAL A 136 -13.20 -23.41 34.44
C VAL A 136 -12.17 -23.88 33.40
N ALA A 137 -10.95 -24.15 33.86
CA ALA A 137 -9.89 -24.68 32.99
C ALA A 137 -9.93 -26.21 32.77
N GLN A 138 -10.64 -26.95 33.63
CA GLN A 138 -10.64 -28.42 33.64
C GLN A 138 -12.01 -29.01 33.95
N THR A 139 -12.39 -30.06 33.22
CA THR A 139 -13.61 -30.84 33.46
C THR A 139 -13.55 -31.52 34.83
N GLY A 140 -14.59 -31.33 35.65
CA GLY A 140 -14.70 -31.94 36.98
C GLY A 140 -14.29 -31.04 38.15
N VAL A 141 -13.63 -29.90 37.90
CA VAL A 141 -13.27 -28.90 38.93
C VAL A 141 -14.15 -27.65 38.77
N ASN A 142 -15.44 -27.83 39.01
CA ASN A 142 -16.50 -26.88 38.62
C ASN A 142 -16.46 -25.51 39.33
N ASP A 143 -15.71 -25.39 40.43
CA ASP A 143 -15.64 -24.17 41.26
C ASP A 143 -14.35 -23.36 41.08
N ALA A 144 -13.40 -23.84 40.28
CA ALA A 144 -12.17 -23.12 39.92
C ALA A 144 -12.47 -22.06 38.84
N LEU A 145 -13.11 -20.96 39.27
CA LEU A 145 -13.51 -19.82 38.45
C LEU A 145 -12.69 -18.56 38.80
N PRO A 146 -12.52 -17.62 37.86
CA PRO A 146 -11.67 -16.44 38.11
C PRO A 146 -12.29 -15.42 39.07
N ILE A 147 -11.42 -14.57 39.63
CA ILE A 147 -11.76 -13.34 40.35
C ILE A 147 -11.21 -12.17 39.55
N ILE A 148 -12.07 -11.19 39.24
CA ILE A 148 -11.69 -9.95 38.54
C ILE A 148 -11.78 -8.79 39.53
N ALA A 149 -10.66 -8.14 39.85
CA ALA A 149 -10.61 -7.00 40.76
C ALA A 149 -11.02 -5.67 40.07
N ASP A 150 -11.10 -4.60 40.86
CA ASP A 150 -11.69 -3.32 40.43
C ASP A 150 -10.92 -2.65 39.27
N GLY A 151 -11.64 -1.94 38.39
CA GLY A 151 -11.07 -1.16 37.29
C GLY A 151 -10.36 -1.98 36.20
N ALA A 152 -10.43 -3.31 36.25
CA ALA A 152 -9.84 -4.18 35.22
C ALA A 152 -10.53 -3.98 33.86
N ASP A 153 -9.75 -4.01 32.78
CA ASP A 153 -10.24 -3.84 31.41
C ASP A 153 -10.01 -5.13 30.60
N ILE A 154 -11.10 -5.76 30.14
CA ILE A 154 -11.08 -7.04 29.44
C ILE A 154 -11.37 -6.85 27.94
N GLY A 155 -10.38 -7.19 27.12
CA GLY A 155 -10.42 -7.13 25.66
C GLY A 155 -11.38 -8.14 25.02
N ALA A 156 -11.79 -7.86 23.78
CA ALA A 156 -12.74 -8.71 23.06
C ALA A 156 -12.17 -10.11 22.80
N GLY A 157 -12.98 -11.16 22.97
CA GLY A 157 -12.57 -12.55 22.76
C GLY A 157 -11.62 -13.12 23.82
N ALA A 158 -11.35 -12.41 24.92
CA ALA A 158 -10.48 -12.93 25.98
C ALA A 158 -11.09 -14.15 26.67
N VAL A 159 -10.25 -15.14 26.98
CA VAL A 159 -10.61 -16.37 27.70
C VAL A 159 -9.81 -16.42 28.99
N ILE A 160 -10.48 -16.33 30.13
CA ILE A 160 -9.87 -16.38 31.47
C ILE A 160 -10.39 -17.64 32.15
N ALA A 161 -9.50 -18.63 32.35
CA ALA A 161 -9.89 -19.97 32.73
C ALA A 161 -9.15 -20.47 33.97
N GLY A 162 -9.90 -20.95 34.97
CA GLY A 162 -9.38 -21.47 36.23
C GLY A 162 -9.52 -20.50 37.41
N ALA A 163 -9.02 -20.91 38.58
CA ALA A 163 -8.94 -20.10 39.79
C ALA A 163 -7.80 -19.07 39.67
N VAL A 164 -8.04 -18.05 38.85
CA VAL A 164 -7.08 -17.01 38.44
C VAL A 164 -7.56 -15.64 38.93
N LEU A 165 -6.65 -14.85 39.49
CA LEU A 165 -6.88 -13.46 39.86
C LEU A 165 -6.46 -12.51 38.72
N ILE A 166 -7.36 -11.63 38.31
CA ILE A 166 -7.03 -10.44 37.52
C ILE A 166 -6.98 -9.23 38.45
N GLY A 167 -5.79 -8.65 38.62
CA GLY A 167 -5.50 -7.56 39.54
C GLY A 167 -6.19 -6.23 39.22
N ARG A 168 -6.16 -5.32 40.20
CA ARG A 168 -6.82 -4.01 40.13
C ARG A 168 -6.22 -3.17 39.00
N GLY A 169 -7.07 -2.64 38.11
CA GLY A 169 -6.63 -1.86 36.95
C GLY A 169 -5.84 -2.64 35.89
N ALA A 170 -5.78 -3.98 36.00
CA ALA A 170 -5.08 -4.81 35.02
C ALA A 170 -5.81 -4.82 33.66
N ARG A 171 -5.05 -4.97 32.57
CA ARG A 171 -5.59 -4.95 31.20
C ARG A 171 -5.37 -6.29 30.52
N ILE A 172 -6.45 -6.92 30.06
CA ILE A 172 -6.41 -8.18 29.34
C ILE A 172 -6.59 -7.88 27.85
N GLY A 173 -5.60 -8.26 27.03
CA GLY A 173 -5.64 -8.05 25.59
C GLY A 173 -6.76 -8.83 24.91
N ALA A 174 -7.15 -8.38 23.72
CA ALA A 174 -8.10 -9.12 22.89
C ALA A 174 -7.56 -10.53 22.56
N ASN A 175 -8.45 -11.52 22.53
CA ASN A 175 -8.17 -12.94 22.28
C ASN A 175 -7.10 -13.58 23.22
N ALA A 176 -6.83 -12.98 24.38
CA ALA A 176 -5.85 -13.52 25.32
C ALA A 176 -6.39 -14.77 26.06
N LEU A 177 -5.58 -15.83 26.19
CA LEU A 177 -5.89 -17.01 27.02
C LEU A 177 -5.15 -16.91 28.36
N VAL A 178 -5.83 -16.41 29.39
CA VAL A 178 -5.24 -16.20 30.72
C VAL A 178 -5.45 -17.43 31.60
N LEU A 179 -4.34 -18.05 31.99
CA LEU A 179 -4.28 -19.28 32.81
C LEU A 179 -3.51 -19.09 34.13
N ALA A 180 -3.06 -17.87 34.42
CA ALA A 180 -2.26 -17.51 35.60
C ALA A 180 -2.57 -16.07 36.03
N ASP A 181 -2.33 -15.76 37.31
CA ASP A 181 -2.67 -14.48 37.92
C ASP A 181 -1.99 -13.28 37.24
N VAL A 182 -2.77 -12.24 36.97
CA VAL A 182 -2.30 -10.98 36.39
C VAL A 182 -2.19 -9.94 37.52
N PRO A 183 -0.99 -9.38 37.81
CA PRO A 183 -0.82 -8.38 38.85
C PRO A 183 -1.58 -7.07 38.60
N ASP A 184 -1.79 -6.30 39.68
CA ASP A 184 -2.38 -4.96 39.63
C ASP A 184 -1.65 -4.05 38.62
N GLY A 185 -2.42 -3.33 37.79
CA GLY A 185 -1.94 -2.42 36.76
C GLY A 185 -1.14 -3.05 35.61
N ALA A 186 -0.92 -4.38 35.61
CA ALA A 186 -0.21 -5.09 34.56
C ALA A 186 -1.09 -5.35 33.33
N THR A 187 -0.46 -5.58 32.18
CA THR A 187 -1.15 -5.94 30.94
C THR A 187 -0.86 -7.40 30.60
N ALA A 188 -1.87 -8.24 30.34
CA ALA A 188 -1.69 -9.63 29.91
C ALA A 188 -2.21 -9.85 28.48
N MET A 189 -1.39 -10.40 27.58
CA MET A 189 -1.72 -10.55 26.16
C MET A 189 -1.18 -11.86 25.56
N GLY A 190 -1.87 -12.42 24.57
CA GLY A 190 -1.47 -13.64 23.86
C GLY A 190 -2.19 -14.91 24.29
N ASN A 191 -1.95 -16.01 23.59
CA ASN A 191 -2.53 -17.32 23.85
C ASN A 191 -1.43 -18.40 23.86
N PRO A 192 -0.99 -18.89 25.04
CA PRO A 192 -1.34 -18.42 26.39
C PRO A 192 -0.84 -16.99 26.67
N ALA A 193 -1.47 -16.31 27.63
CA ALA A 193 -1.22 -14.91 27.91
C ALA A 193 0.11 -14.69 28.67
N MET A 194 0.95 -13.80 28.13
CA MET A 194 2.16 -13.30 28.77
C MET A 194 1.86 -12.00 29.52
N ILE A 195 2.45 -11.85 30.71
CA ILE A 195 2.22 -10.72 31.61
C ILE A 195 3.33 -9.69 31.43
N TYR A 196 2.93 -8.44 31.16
CA TYR A 196 3.79 -7.28 30.98
C TYR A 196 3.59 -6.33 32.17
N ALA A 197 4.58 -6.29 33.06
CA ALA A 197 4.60 -5.34 34.17
C ALA A 197 4.96 -3.93 33.67
N ARG A 198 4.19 -2.93 34.08
CA ARG A 198 4.51 -1.52 33.85
C ARG A 198 5.49 -1.05 34.93
N PRO A 199 6.53 -0.26 34.62
CA PRO A 199 7.29 0.43 35.67
C PRO A 199 6.34 1.35 36.45
N ALA A 200 6.45 1.35 37.78
CA ALA A 200 5.52 2.02 38.67
C ALA A 200 5.63 3.55 38.55
N GLY A 201 4.75 4.16 37.76
CA GLY A 201 4.42 5.58 37.89
C GLY A 201 3.50 5.82 39.10
N PRO A 202 3.36 7.08 39.57
CA PRO A 202 2.50 7.40 40.70
C PRO A 202 1.06 6.92 40.48
N ALA A 203 0.45 6.36 41.52
CA ALA A 203 -0.93 5.92 41.47
C ALA A 203 -1.86 7.11 41.18
N ALA A 204 -2.65 7.02 40.11
CA ALA A 204 -3.59 8.07 39.75
C ALA A 204 -4.74 8.11 40.76
N GLU A 205 -4.81 9.17 41.56
CA GLU A 205 -6.01 9.49 42.35
C GLU A 205 -7.17 9.81 41.41
N MET A 206 -8.38 9.37 41.78
CA MET A 206 -9.59 9.58 40.98
C MET A 206 -10.02 11.06 41.03
N PRO A 207 -10.36 11.72 39.91
CA PRO A 207 -10.80 13.11 39.94
C PRO A 207 -12.17 13.25 40.62
N ALA A 208 -12.30 14.27 41.47
CA ALA A 208 -13.60 14.77 41.94
C ALA A 208 -14.30 15.60 40.84
N GLU A 209 -15.63 15.74 40.93
CA GLU A 209 -16.44 16.48 39.95
C GLU A 209 -16.07 17.99 39.89
N PRO A 210 -16.14 18.62 38.70
CA PRO A 210 -15.66 19.99 38.51
C PRO A 210 -16.65 21.06 39.00
N ALA A 211 -16.13 22.05 39.74
CA ALA A 211 -16.74 23.37 39.86
C ALA A 211 -16.17 24.30 38.78
N ALA A 212 -16.89 25.39 38.47
CA ALA A 212 -16.67 26.20 37.26
C ALA A 212 -15.34 26.97 37.19
N GLU A 213 -14.90 27.19 35.95
CA GLU A 213 -13.82 28.04 35.42
C GLU A 213 -13.70 29.46 36.04
N PRO A 214 -12.52 30.16 35.97
CA PRO A 214 -11.79 30.36 34.71
C PRO A 214 -10.24 30.39 34.69
N ALA A 215 -9.71 30.07 33.50
CA ALA A 215 -8.51 30.58 32.81
C ALA A 215 -7.13 30.64 33.52
N ALA A 216 -6.22 29.72 33.15
CA ALA A 216 -5.00 29.99 32.35
C ALA A 216 -4.11 28.73 32.20
N GLU A 217 -3.58 28.49 31.00
CA GLU A 217 -2.67 27.38 30.64
C GLU A 217 -1.20 27.71 31.03
N PRO A 218 -0.23 26.74 31.09
CA PRO A 218 0.06 25.81 29.99
C PRO A 218 0.44 24.34 30.30
N ALA A 219 0.37 23.54 29.23
CA ALA A 219 1.14 22.32 28.93
C ALA A 219 0.84 21.01 29.69
N ALA A 220 0.00 20.18 29.06
CA ALA A 220 0.51 18.94 28.42
C ALA A 220 -0.46 18.52 27.29
N ALA A 221 0.02 18.44 26.05
CA ALA A 221 -0.85 18.16 24.90
C ALA A 221 -1.46 16.75 24.99
N PRO A 222 -2.80 16.60 24.88
CA PRO A 222 -3.41 15.28 24.69
C PRO A 222 -3.06 14.77 23.29
N VAL A 223 -2.92 13.45 23.16
CA VAL A 223 -2.72 12.76 21.87
C VAL A 223 -3.84 13.19 20.91
N PRO A 224 -3.52 13.68 19.69
CA PRO A 224 -4.53 14.26 18.80
C PRO A 224 -5.57 13.20 18.38
N PRO A 225 -6.84 13.61 18.21
CA PRO A 225 -7.90 12.72 17.75
C PRO A 225 -7.68 12.30 16.28
N ALA A 226 -8.50 11.37 15.80
CA ALA A 226 -8.46 10.82 14.44
C ALA A 226 -8.21 11.94 13.39
N GLY A 227 -7.07 11.81 12.69
CA GLY A 227 -6.37 12.96 12.11
C GLY A 227 -7.13 13.70 11.00
N GLU A 228 -6.78 14.98 10.85
CA GLU A 228 -7.17 15.81 9.71
C GLU A 228 -6.89 15.06 8.40
N ALA A 229 -7.92 14.88 7.56
CA ALA A 229 -7.75 14.23 6.28
C ALA A 229 -6.75 15.03 5.43
N MET A 230 -5.75 14.35 4.88
CA MET A 230 -4.66 15.01 4.15
C MET A 230 -5.10 15.64 2.81
N ARG A 231 -6.33 15.32 2.38
CA ARG A 231 -7.07 15.82 1.22
C ARG A 231 -8.56 15.81 1.57
N GLU A 232 -9.32 16.80 1.09
CA GLU A 232 -10.79 16.79 1.20
C GLU A 232 -11.42 15.87 0.16
N THR A 233 -10.84 15.79 -1.04
CA THR A 233 -11.21 14.80 -2.08
C THR A 233 -10.24 13.62 -2.02
N PRO A 234 -10.64 12.45 -1.50
CA PRO A 234 -9.74 11.31 -1.37
C PRO A 234 -9.30 10.77 -2.74
N CYS A 235 -8.05 10.34 -2.83
CA CYS A 235 -7.55 9.68 -4.03
C CYS A 235 -7.93 8.20 -4.04
N ASP A 236 -8.72 7.78 -5.03
CA ASP A 236 -9.06 6.37 -5.21
C ASP A 236 -7.86 5.55 -5.72
N MET A 237 -7.43 4.61 -4.88
CA MET A 237 -6.40 3.63 -5.16
C MET A 237 -6.96 2.32 -5.74
N GLY A 238 -8.29 2.15 -5.75
CA GLY A 238 -8.97 0.97 -6.26
C GLY A 238 -8.76 -0.27 -5.38
N THR A 239 -8.77 -1.45 -6.01
CA THR A 239 -8.62 -2.74 -5.31
C THR A 239 -7.16 -3.20 -5.29
N VAL A 240 -6.64 -3.53 -4.11
CA VAL A 240 -5.32 -4.17 -3.94
C VAL A 240 -5.52 -5.60 -3.43
N ALA A 241 -5.10 -6.58 -4.24
CA ALA A 241 -5.00 -7.95 -3.78
C ALA A 241 -3.67 -8.16 -3.04
N ILE A 242 -3.68 -8.76 -1.84
CA ILE A 242 -2.46 -9.12 -1.12
C ILE A 242 -2.33 -10.66 -1.12
N LEU A 243 -1.23 -11.16 -1.68
CA LEU A 243 -0.97 -12.59 -1.88
C LEU A 243 0.29 -13.02 -1.12
N GLY A 244 0.30 -14.22 -0.56
CA GLY A 244 1.47 -14.83 0.06
C GLY A 244 1.14 -16.14 0.76
N SER A 245 2.15 -16.79 1.35
CA SER A 245 2.01 -18.03 2.12
C SER A 245 1.61 -17.84 3.59
N ALA A 246 1.65 -16.59 4.08
CA ALA A 246 1.46 -16.21 5.48
C ALA A 246 0.02 -15.69 5.78
N ASN A 247 -0.28 -15.40 7.05
CA ASN A 247 -1.51 -14.68 7.42
C ASN A 247 -1.31 -13.17 7.17
N LEU A 248 -2.11 -12.60 6.28
CA LEU A 248 -1.94 -11.22 5.80
C LEU A 248 -3.11 -10.28 6.20
N ASP A 249 -4.04 -10.74 7.05
CA ASP A 249 -5.22 -9.96 7.46
C ASP A 249 -4.82 -8.65 8.16
N LEU A 250 -3.78 -8.69 9.01
CA LEU A 250 -3.22 -7.49 9.65
C LEU A 250 -2.60 -6.52 8.64
N LEU A 251 -1.99 -7.00 7.56
CA LEU A 251 -1.42 -6.15 6.52
C LEU A 251 -2.53 -5.44 5.71
N ALA A 252 -3.66 -6.11 5.50
CA ALA A 252 -4.83 -5.49 4.86
C ALA A 252 -5.46 -4.37 5.70
N GLY A 253 -5.54 -4.56 7.02
CA GLY A 253 -5.91 -3.50 7.96
C GLY A 253 -4.95 -2.31 7.88
N ASN A 254 -3.64 -2.56 8.01
CA ASN A 254 -2.62 -1.52 7.93
C ASN A 254 -2.62 -0.78 6.58
N LEU A 255 -2.88 -1.45 5.46
CA LEU A 255 -2.99 -0.81 4.15
C LEU A 255 -4.22 0.12 4.05
N SER A 256 -5.35 -0.30 4.63
CA SER A 256 -6.58 0.49 4.66
C SER A 256 -6.44 1.72 5.56
N ASP A 257 -5.88 1.54 6.76
CA ASP A 257 -5.65 2.63 7.72
C ASP A 257 -4.62 3.63 7.19
N MET A 258 -3.52 3.16 6.60
CA MET A 258 -2.48 4.03 6.03
C MET A 258 -2.99 4.83 4.82
N ALA A 259 -3.86 4.23 4.01
CA ALA A 259 -4.55 4.93 2.91
C ALA A 259 -5.43 6.07 3.47
N ALA A 260 -6.26 5.77 4.47
CA ALA A 260 -7.13 6.77 5.10
C ALA A 260 -6.34 7.95 5.71
N ARG A 261 -5.27 7.66 6.47
CA ARG A 261 -4.39 8.68 7.07
C ARG A 261 -3.76 9.62 6.03
N HIS A 262 -3.51 9.14 4.80
CA HIS A 262 -2.91 9.92 3.72
C HIS A 262 -3.89 10.45 2.68
N GLY A 263 -5.21 10.47 2.97
CA GLY A 263 -6.23 11.03 2.08
C GLY A 263 -6.48 10.17 0.84
N MET A 264 -6.47 8.85 1.00
CA MET A 264 -6.72 7.86 -0.05
C MET A 264 -7.82 6.88 0.35
N THR A 265 -8.48 6.28 -0.64
CA THR A 265 -9.37 5.12 -0.44
C THR A 265 -8.78 3.90 -1.13
N VAL A 266 -8.82 2.75 -0.47
CA VAL A 266 -8.37 1.47 -1.03
C VAL A 266 -9.32 0.36 -0.60
N ALA A 267 -9.72 -0.50 -1.52
CA ALA A 267 -10.36 -1.77 -1.20
C ALA A 267 -9.26 -2.84 -1.15
N VAL A 268 -9.23 -3.68 -0.11
CA VAL A 268 -8.20 -4.71 0.02
C VAL A 268 -8.83 -6.10 -0.05
N HIS A 269 -8.22 -6.99 -0.83
CA HIS A 269 -8.64 -8.39 -0.94
C HIS A 269 -7.49 -9.31 -0.52
N VAL A 270 -7.75 -10.21 0.42
CA VAL A 270 -6.81 -11.24 0.86
C VAL A 270 -7.46 -12.61 0.64
N PRO A 271 -6.89 -13.49 -0.19
CA PRO A 271 -7.37 -14.87 -0.31
C PRO A 271 -7.21 -15.61 1.02
N PRO A 272 -8.02 -16.64 1.30
CA PRO A 272 -7.86 -17.44 2.51
C PRO A 272 -6.45 -18.01 2.65
N PHE A 273 -5.97 -18.13 3.89
CA PHE A 273 -4.60 -18.56 4.23
C PHE A 273 -4.12 -19.77 3.39
N GLY A 274 -2.99 -19.60 2.70
CA GLY A 274 -2.38 -20.63 1.85
C GLY A 274 -3.10 -20.92 0.52
N GLN A 275 -4.25 -20.30 0.24
CA GLN A 275 -5.06 -20.62 -0.95
C GLN A 275 -4.79 -19.74 -2.17
N ALA A 276 -4.02 -18.65 -2.05
CA ALA A 276 -3.78 -17.68 -3.14
C ALA A 276 -3.40 -18.34 -4.49
N ARG A 277 -2.48 -19.32 -4.49
CA ARG A 277 -2.10 -20.05 -5.71
C ARG A 277 -3.21 -20.97 -6.24
N MET A 278 -3.95 -21.64 -5.34
CA MET A 278 -5.08 -22.49 -5.76
C MET A 278 -6.22 -21.66 -6.35
N ASP A 279 -6.47 -20.47 -5.81
CA ASP A 279 -7.53 -19.58 -6.27
C ASP A 279 -7.20 -18.96 -7.63
N LEU A 280 -5.92 -18.61 -7.88
CA LEU A 280 -5.44 -18.21 -9.20
C LEU A 280 -5.57 -19.31 -10.26
N LEU A 281 -5.49 -20.59 -9.90
CA LEU A 281 -5.58 -21.69 -10.87
C LEU A 281 -7.01 -22.08 -11.26
N LYS A 282 -8.03 -21.53 -10.61
CA LYS A 282 -9.43 -21.72 -11.01
C LYS A 282 -9.77 -20.86 -12.22
N ASP A 283 -10.85 -21.23 -12.91
CA ASP A 283 -11.49 -20.35 -13.89
C ASP A 283 -11.98 -19.06 -13.23
N ALA A 284 -11.97 -17.95 -13.97
CA ALA A 284 -12.32 -16.62 -13.44
C ALA A 284 -13.75 -16.54 -12.86
N ALA A 285 -14.66 -17.42 -13.33
CA ALA A 285 -16.01 -17.55 -12.80
C ALA A 285 -16.06 -18.15 -11.38
N ASP A 286 -15.07 -18.94 -10.97
CA ASP A 286 -15.03 -19.67 -9.68
C ASP A 286 -13.94 -19.16 -8.71
N SER A 287 -13.23 -18.11 -9.10
CA SER A 287 -12.14 -17.50 -8.32
C SER A 287 -12.57 -16.16 -7.70
N PRO A 288 -12.86 -16.10 -6.38
CA PRO A 288 -13.17 -14.85 -5.70
C PRO A 288 -12.09 -13.78 -5.86
N LEU A 289 -10.81 -14.18 -5.89
CA LEU A 289 -9.69 -13.28 -6.19
C LEU A 289 -9.81 -12.66 -7.59
N GLN A 290 -10.02 -13.47 -8.63
CA GLN A 290 -10.13 -12.94 -10.00
C GLN A 290 -11.40 -12.09 -10.17
N GLN A 291 -12.53 -12.49 -9.56
CA GLN A 291 -13.77 -11.69 -9.54
C GLN A 291 -13.59 -10.32 -8.86
N ALA A 292 -12.95 -10.28 -7.68
CA ALA A 292 -12.67 -9.03 -6.97
C ALA A 292 -11.76 -8.09 -7.78
N MET A 293 -10.91 -8.67 -8.64
CA MET A 293 -9.97 -7.98 -9.51
C MET A 293 -10.50 -7.73 -10.93
N SER A 294 -11.69 -8.20 -11.30
CA SER A 294 -12.28 -8.04 -12.64
C SER A 294 -13.19 -6.83 -12.79
N GLY A 295 -13.39 -6.04 -11.73
CA GLY A 295 -14.24 -4.85 -11.75
C GLY A 295 -13.71 -3.73 -12.66
N LYS A 296 -14.58 -2.78 -13.05
CA LYS A 296 -14.21 -1.59 -13.87
C LYS A 296 -13.30 -0.57 -13.14
N GLY A 297 -12.77 -0.91 -11.97
CA GLY A 297 -11.94 -0.04 -11.14
C GLY A 297 -10.45 -0.19 -11.44
N ARG A 298 -9.63 0.59 -10.73
CA ARG A 298 -8.18 0.39 -10.71
C ARG A 298 -7.85 -0.84 -9.87
N THR A 299 -6.84 -1.58 -10.26
CA THR A 299 -6.36 -2.75 -9.50
C THR A 299 -4.85 -2.69 -9.28
N ALA A 300 -4.36 -3.46 -8.32
CA ALA A 300 -2.95 -3.82 -8.15
C ALA A 300 -2.83 -5.11 -7.32
N THR A 301 -1.69 -5.78 -7.42
CA THR A 301 -1.37 -6.97 -6.60
C THR A 301 -0.10 -6.72 -5.80
N LEU A 302 -0.10 -7.07 -4.51
CA LEU A 302 1.08 -7.07 -3.64
C LEU A 302 1.38 -8.52 -3.23
N ILE A 303 2.52 -9.06 -3.66
CA ILE A 303 3.01 -10.39 -3.30
C ILE A 303 4.03 -10.23 -2.16
N VAL A 304 3.77 -10.93 -1.04
CA VAL A 304 4.53 -10.78 0.20
C VAL A 304 4.92 -12.15 0.77
N GLU A 305 6.22 -12.37 0.96
CA GLU A 305 6.77 -13.62 1.51
C GLU A 305 7.91 -13.34 2.49
N ARG A 306 8.14 -14.26 3.42
CA ARG A 306 9.32 -14.24 4.31
C ARG A 306 10.45 -15.09 3.76
N ALA A 307 11.68 -14.61 3.98
CA ALA A 307 12.87 -15.41 3.74
C ALA A 307 12.87 -16.72 4.55
N GLU A 308 12.37 -16.70 5.79
CA GLU A 308 12.37 -17.88 6.66
C GLU A 308 11.40 -18.99 6.22
N ASP A 309 10.35 -18.69 5.45
CA ASP A 309 9.48 -19.72 4.85
C ASP A 309 10.11 -20.34 3.61
N ILE A 310 10.63 -19.49 2.71
CA ILE A 310 11.20 -19.92 1.43
C ILE A 310 12.51 -20.68 1.65
N LEU A 311 13.39 -20.17 2.53
CA LEU A 311 14.70 -20.75 2.78
C LEU A 311 14.71 -21.78 3.92
N GLY A 312 13.63 -21.89 4.71
CA GLY A 312 13.43 -22.94 5.71
C GLY A 312 14.61 -23.12 6.68
N GLU A 313 15.16 -24.33 6.73
CA GLU A 313 16.31 -24.65 7.61
C GLU A 313 17.60 -23.95 7.18
N VAL A 314 17.79 -23.70 5.88
CA VAL A 314 18.98 -23.00 5.34
C VAL A 314 19.02 -21.54 5.83
N ALA A 315 17.86 -20.91 6.10
CA ALA A 315 17.82 -19.60 6.75
C ALA A 315 18.48 -19.62 8.15
N ARG A 316 18.33 -20.73 8.88
CA ARG A 316 18.80 -20.89 10.26
C ARG A 316 20.23 -21.43 10.33
N ALA A 317 20.62 -22.27 9.37
CA ALA A 317 21.93 -22.87 9.28
C ALA A 317 22.47 -22.78 7.83
N PRO A 318 22.94 -21.60 7.37
CA PRO A 318 23.36 -21.41 5.97
C PRO A 318 24.41 -22.43 5.50
N LEU A 319 25.32 -22.83 6.40
CA LEU A 319 26.37 -23.82 6.13
C LEU A 319 25.87 -25.27 5.99
N SER A 320 24.56 -25.54 6.15
CA SER A 320 24.00 -26.85 5.79
C SER A 320 23.88 -27.05 4.28
N LEU A 321 23.97 -25.96 3.50
CA LEU A 321 23.91 -25.97 2.04
C LEU A 321 25.33 -25.78 1.46
N PRO A 322 25.89 -26.76 0.72
CA PRO A 322 27.17 -26.60 0.05
C PRO A 322 27.16 -25.41 -0.93
N ALA A 323 28.21 -24.59 -0.89
CA ALA A 323 28.27 -23.33 -1.65
C ALA A 323 28.18 -23.53 -3.19
N ASP A 324 28.67 -24.66 -3.68
CA ASP A 324 28.57 -25.09 -5.09
C ASP A 324 27.15 -25.50 -5.51
N GLN A 325 26.31 -25.88 -4.55
CA GLN A 325 24.92 -26.31 -4.77
C GLN A 325 23.90 -25.18 -4.52
N ALA A 326 24.34 -24.07 -3.93
CA ALA A 326 23.48 -22.98 -3.49
C ALA A 326 22.55 -22.43 -4.58
N GLY A 327 23.06 -22.19 -5.79
CA GLY A 327 22.27 -21.65 -6.89
C GLY A 327 21.11 -22.54 -7.32
N ALA A 328 21.38 -23.83 -7.59
CA ALA A 328 20.37 -24.80 -7.99
C ALA A 328 19.32 -25.05 -6.89
N TRP A 329 19.76 -25.06 -5.62
CA TRP A 329 18.86 -25.18 -4.49
C TRP A 329 17.95 -23.95 -4.33
N LEU A 330 18.49 -22.73 -4.48
CA LEU A 330 17.72 -21.49 -4.42
C LEU A 330 16.67 -21.39 -5.53
N GLU A 331 16.97 -21.85 -6.75
CA GLU A 331 15.99 -21.92 -7.84
C GLU A 331 14.82 -22.87 -7.49
N GLY A 332 15.11 -24.02 -6.88
CA GLY A 332 14.10 -24.94 -6.36
C GLY A 332 13.26 -24.35 -5.23
N ALA A 333 13.91 -23.69 -4.26
CA ALA A 333 13.24 -23.05 -3.12
C ALA A 333 12.33 -21.88 -3.53
N LEU A 334 12.76 -21.09 -4.53
CA LEU A 334 12.00 -19.95 -5.06
C LEU A 334 10.88 -20.36 -6.04
N ALA A 335 10.92 -21.57 -6.60
CA ALA A 335 9.98 -22.00 -7.63
C ALA A 335 8.48 -21.75 -7.30
N PRO A 336 7.98 -21.95 -6.06
CA PRO A 336 6.59 -21.62 -5.70
C PRO A 336 6.28 -20.11 -5.80
N MET A 337 7.22 -19.24 -5.40
CA MET A 337 7.08 -17.78 -5.46
C MET A 337 7.17 -17.28 -6.91
N LEU A 338 8.13 -17.80 -7.70
CA LEU A 338 8.25 -17.49 -9.12
C LEU A 338 7.00 -17.93 -9.90
N MET A 339 6.43 -19.10 -9.56
CA MET A 339 5.14 -19.53 -10.10
C MET A 339 4.03 -18.54 -9.70
N LEU A 340 3.92 -18.17 -8.42
CA LEU A 340 2.92 -17.21 -7.96
C LEU A 340 2.99 -15.87 -8.72
N MET A 341 4.20 -15.35 -8.97
CA MET A 341 4.41 -14.14 -9.79
C MET A 341 3.89 -14.30 -11.23
N ARG A 342 4.23 -15.42 -11.89
CA ARG A 342 3.76 -15.73 -13.26
C ARG A 342 2.25 -15.90 -13.34
N GLU A 343 1.67 -16.71 -12.46
CA GLU A 343 0.23 -17.01 -12.46
C GLU A 343 -0.61 -15.77 -12.10
N ALA A 344 -0.12 -14.92 -11.18
CA ALA A 344 -0.74 -13.63 -10.88
C ALA A 344 -0.64 -12.68 -12.08
N ARG A 345 0.52 -12.58 -12.74
CA ARG A 345 0.68 -11.74 -13.93
C ARG A 345 -0.24 -12.16 -15.08
N ALA A 346 -0.42 -13.47 -15.27
CA ALA A 346 -1.24 -14.02 -16.34
C ALA A 346 -2.75 -13.80 -16.17
N ARG A 347 -3.25 -13.67 -14.93
CA ARG A 347 -4.70 -13.62 -14.64
C ARG A 347 -5.20 -12.37 -13.92
N LEU A 348 -4.34 -11.62 -13.25
CA LEU A 348 -4.74 -10.39 -12.54
C LEU A 348 -4.36 -9.14 -13.35
N PRO A 349 -5.26 -8.15 -13.49
CA PRO A 349 -4.95 -6.87 -14.10
C PRO A 349 -4.21 -5.93 -13.15
N GLY A 350 -3.54 -4.91 -13.71
CA GLY A 350 -2.82 -3.86 -12.97
C GLY A 350 -1.38 -4.23 -12.58
N PRO A 351 -0.65 -3.31 -11.93
CA PRO A 351 0.73 -3.54 -11.51
C PRO A 351 0.84 -4.62 -10.44
N ILE A 352 1.96 -5.34 -10.46
CA ILE A 352 2.34 -6.31 -9.42
C ILE A 352 3.54 -5.75 -8.67
N LEU A 353 3.41 -5.62 -7.35
CA LEU A 353 4.47 -5.28 -6.42
C LEU A 353 4.88 -6.58 -5.70
N VAL A 354 6.18 -6.84 -5.58
CA VAL A 354 6.70 -8.05 -4.91
C VAL A 354 7.76 -7.64 -3.89
N THR A 355 7.64 -8.10 -2.65
CA THR A 355 8.66 -7.83 -1.62
C THR A 355 9.94 -8.59 -1.90
N ARG A 356 11.10 -7.92 -1.82
CA ARG A 356 12.40 -8.60 -1.74
C ARG A 356 12.50 -9.43 -0.46
N LEU A 357 13.31 -10.49 -0.49
CA LEU A 357 13.58 -11.31 0.69
C LEU A 357 14.60 -10.62 1.60
N ALA A 358 14.26 -10.49 2.88
CA ALA A 358 15.12 -9.96 3.93
C ALA A 358 15.11 -10.90 5.14
N ALA A 359 16.21 -10.94 5.90
CA ALA A 359 16.30 -11.73 7.13
C ALA A 359 15.65 -10.97 8.30
N PHE A 360 14.47 -11.41 8.72
CA PHE A 360 13.84 -10.89 9.94
C PHE A 360 14.46 -11.54 11.20
N SER A 361 15.08 -12.71 11.05
CA SER A 361 15.90 -13.38 12.05
C SER A 361 17.40 -13.03 11.95
N ARG A 362 18.17 -13.25 13.03
CA ARG A 362 19.65 -13.10 13.01
C ARG A 362 20.30 -14.35 12.45
N SER A 363 21.29 -14.19 11.57
CA SER A 363 22.12 -15.32 11.12
C SER A 363 22.84 -15.99 12.30
N SER A 364 22.86 -17.32 12.30
CA SER A 364 23.61 -18.14 13.25
C SER A 364 25.13 -17.98 13.12
N LEU A 365 25.62 -17.41 12.01
CA LEU A 365 27.03 -17.09 11.78
C LEU A 365 27.45 -15.76 12.41
N GLY A 366 26.52 -14.99 12.97
CA GLY A 366 26.79 -13.70 13.62
C GLY A 366 27.49 -12.71 12.69
N LEU A 367 28.53 -12.03 13.20
CA LEU A 367 29.29 -11.04 12.42
C LEU A 367 30.09 -11.64 11.25
N ALA A 368 30.33 -12.95 11.23
CA ALA A 368 31.04 -13.58 10.13
C ALA A 368 30.19 -13.67 8.84
N ASP A 369 28.87 -13.60 8.95
CA ASP A 369 27.93 -13.81 7.85
C ASP A 369 28.20 -12.88 6.64
N GLY A 370 28.35 -11.58 6.89
CA GLY A 370 28.53 -10.57 5.84
C GLY A 370 29.87 -10.66 5.08
N GLY A 371 30.85 -11.40 5.61
CA GLY A 371 32.14 -11.64 4.94
C GLY A 371 32.19 -12.95 4.17
N ARG A 372 31.11 -13.75 4.16
CA ARG A 372 31.10 -15.12 3.64
C ARG A 372 30.27 -15.27 2.35
N PRO A 373 30.77 -15.98 1.32
CA PRO A 373 30.01 -16.24 0.09
C PRO A 373 28.89 -17.29 0.28
N ASP A 374 28.94 -18.04 1.38
CA ASP A 374 27.98 -19.06 1.81
C ASP A 374 27.19 -18.65 3.09
N GLY A 375 27.23 -17.36 3.45
CA GLY A 375 26.42 -16.79 4.52
C GLY A 375 24.98 -16.48 4.10
N LEU A 376 24.10 -16.22 5.08
CA LEU A 376 22.69 -15.89 4.84
C LEU A 376 22.55 -14.64 3.98
N ALA A 377 23.35 -13.60 4.22
CA ALA A 377 23.36 -12.38 3.41
C ALA A 377 23.71 -12.67 1.93
N ALA A 378 24.67 -13.56 1.66
CA ALA A 378 25.03 -13.95 0.30
C ALA A 378 23.91 -14.76 -0.39
N LEU A 379 23.27 -15.68 0.34
CA LEU A 379 22.13 -16.44 -0.17
C LEU A 379 20.93 -15.53 -0.47
N LEU A 380 20.63 -14.55 0.39
CA LEU A 380 19.57 -13.57 0.16
C LEU A 380 19.85 -12.67 -1.04
N ASN A 381 21.10 -12.24 -1.24
CA ASN A 381 21.51 -11.49 -2.42
C ASN A 381 21.33 -12.31 -3.71
N GLN A 382 21.69 -13.60 -3.69
CA GLN A 382 21.46 -14.50 -4.82
C GLN A 382 19.96 -14.73 -5.09
N ALA A 383 19.17 -14.94 -4.04
CA ALA A 383 17.71 -15.12 -4.13
C ALA A 383 17.02 -13.86 -4.71
N ASN A 384 17.38 -12.67 -4.20
CA ASN A 384 16.88 -11.40 -4.70
C ASN A 384 17.35 -11.12 -6.14
N ALA A 385 18.52 -11.61 -6.55
CA ALA A 385 18.97 -11.54 -7.95
C ALA A 385 18.14 -12.46 -8.88
N ILE A 386 17.71 -13.63 -8.41
CA ILE A 386 16.76 -14.50 -9.14
C ILE A 386 15.41 -13.79 -9.29
N LEU A 387 14.84 -13.28 -8.19
CA LEU A 387 13.58 -12.52 -8.20
C LEU A 387 13.65 -11.28 -9.12
N SER A 388 14.79 -10.59 -9.16
CA SER A 388 14.98 -9.42 -10.03
C SER A 388 15.02 -9.79 -11.51
N ARG A 389 15.56 -10.97 -11.88
CA ARG A 389 15.51 -11.47 -13.26
C ARG A 389 14.10 -11.86 -13.67
N GLU A 390 13.33 -12.50 -12.78
CA GLU A 390 11.93 -12.87 -13.05
C GLU A 390 11.01 -11.64 -13.14
N ALA A 391 11.15 -10.67 -12.23
CA ALA A 391 10.37 -9.44 -12.33
C ALA A 391 10.62 -8.70 -13.66
N ALA A 392 11.85 -8.73 -14.18
CA ALA A 392 12.20 -8.11 -15.46
C ALA A 392 11.64 -8.84 -16.71
N THR A 393 11.20 -10.09 -16.61
CA THR A 393 10.51 -10.80 -17.71
C THR A 393 9.00 -10.64 -17.67
N LEU A 394 8.44 -10.20 -16.55
CA LEU A 394 7.00 -10.04 -16.33
C LEU A 394 6.57 -8.57 -16.48
N ALA A 395 5.61 -8.30 -17.36
CA ALA A 395 5.14 -6.93 -17.61
C ALA A 395 4.58 -6.27 -16.35
N ASP A 396 4.94 -5.00 -16.11
CA ASP A 396 4.42 -4.19 -14.99
C ASP A 396 4.54 -4.90 -13.62
N THR A 397 5.71 -5.52 -13.39
CA THR A 397 6.08 -6.23 -12.15
C THR A 397 7.29 -5.56 -11.52
N HIS A 398 7.18 -5.16 -10.26
CA HIS A 398 8.13 -4.29 -9.58
C HIS A 398 8.53 -4.84 -8.22
N LEU A 399 9.76 -4.56 -7.77
CA LEU A 399 10.29 -5.07 -6.50
C LEU A 399 10.36 -3.98 -5.43
N LEU A 400 9.78 -4.24 -4.26
CA LEU A 400 9.88 -3.38 -3.07
C LEU A 400 11.06 -3.83 -2.18
N ASP A 401 11.87 -2.88 -1.72
CA ASP A 401 13.05 -3.18 -0.90
C ASP A 401 12.74 -3.34 0.59
N THR A 402 12.31 -4.54 0.94
CA THR A 402 12.06 -5.00 2.32
C THR A 402 13.30 -4.90 3.22
N GLY A 403 14.52 -4.95 2.65
CA GLY A 403 15.77 -4.82 3.39
C GLY A 403 16.01 -3.38 3.86
N ALA A 404 15.76 -2.41 2.99
CA ALA A 404 15.79 -0.98 3.34
C ALA A 404 14.74 -0.66 4.43
N MET A 405 13.50 -1.11 4.25
CA MET A 405 12.42 -0.95 5.25
C MET A 405 12.80 -1.53 6.62
N LEU A 406 13.47 -2.70 6.64
CA LEU A 406 13.94 -3.34 7.86
C LEU A 406 15.11 -2.58 8.53
N ALA A 407 15.95 -1.92 7.74
CA ALA A 407 17.04 -1.07 8.23
C ALA A 407 16.52 0.24 8.82
N GLU A 408 15.50 0.85 8.21
CA GLU A 408 14.83 2.07 8.70
C GLU A 408 14.08 1.82 10.03
N LEU A 409 13.26 0.76 10.11
CA LEU A 409 12.46 0.47 11.30
C LEU A 409 13.26 -0.28 12.41
N GLY A 410 14.26 -1.06 12.02
CA GLY A 410 15.05 -1.91 12.91
C GLY A 410 14.40 -3.27 13.22
N GLN A 411 15.23 -4.32 13.24
CA GLN A 411 14.82 -5.73 13.32
C GLN A 411 13.84 -6.06 14.45
N LYS A 412 14.07 -5.55 15.67
CA LYS A 412 13.20 -5.82 16.84
C LYS A 412 11.80 -5.21 16.73
N ALA A 413 11.69 -4.05 16.09
CA ALA A 413 10.42 -3.39 15.86
C ALA A 413 9.67 -4.05 14.70
N ALA A 414 10.40 -4.54 13.69
CA ALA A 414 9.83 -5.22 12.54
C ALA A 414 9.32 -6.65 12.84
N ASP A 415 10.07 -7.42 13.63
CA ASP A 415 9.65 -8.73 14.14
C ASP A 415 10.13 -8.92 15.59
N PRO A 416 9.26 -8.71 16.60
CA PRO A 416 9.57 -9.01 17.99
C PRO A 416 9.61 -10.51 18.30
N GLY A 417 9.49 -11.39 17.29
CA GLY A 417 9.66 -12.85 17.37
C GLY A 417 8.39 -13.63 17.72
N GLY A 418 7.37 -12.98 18.30
CA GLY A 418 6.14 -13.65 18.71
C GLY A 418 5.14 -13.94 17.58
N PHE A 419 4.87 -12.94 16.72
CA PHE A 419 3.76 -12.97 15.76
C PHE A 419 3.82 -14.16 14.78
N TRP A 420 5.03 -14.49 14.33
CA TRP A 420 5.27 -15.60 13.44
C TRP A 420 4.82 -16.95 14.02
N HIS A 421 5.20 -17.21 15.27
CA HIS A 421 4.87 -18.44 15.99
C HIS A 421 3.42 -18.48 16.48
N LEU A 422 2.82 -17.32 16.77
CA LEU A 422 1.44 -17.20 17.26
C LEU A 422 0.38 -17.49 16.20
N GLY A 423 0.63 -17.13 14.93
CA GLY A 423 -0.41 -17.23 13.89
C GLY A 423 0.06 -17.19 12.44
N ARG A 424 1.35 -17.50 12.17
CA ARG A 424 1.97 -17.30 10.84
C ARG A 424 1.80 -15.87 10.32
N MET A 425 1.75 -14.89 11.22
CA MET A 425 1.69 -13.46 10.89
C MET A 425 3.12 -13.01 10.56
N PRO A 426 3.40 -12.54 9.34
CA PRO A 426 4.77 -12.44 8.87
C PRO A 426 5.54 -11.25 9.46
N PHE A 427 4.87 -10.20 9.93
CA PHE A 427 5.51 -9.01 10.49
C PHE A 427 4.73 -8.43 11.67
N SER A 428 5.37 -7.53 12.42
CA SER A 428 4.70 -6.69 13.42
C SER A 428 3.76 -5.67 12.76
N ASN A 429 2.90 -5.03 13.57
CA ASN A 429 2.07 -3.94 13.07
C ASN A 429 2.89 -2.77 12.53
N ALA A 430 3.99 -2.40 13.20
CA ALA A 430 4.84 -1.29 12.78
C ALA A 430 5.49 -1.53 11.40
N PHE A 431 5.90 -2.77 11.10
CA PHE A 431 6.38 -3.11 9.76
C PHE A 431 5.23 -3.20 8.76
N GLY A 432 4.05 -3.68 9.18
CA GLY A 432 2.84 -3.66 8.36
C GLY A 432 2.45 -2.25 7.91
N GLU A 433 2.49 -1.27 8.82
CA GLU A 433 2.28 0.15 8.51
C GLU A 433 3.34 0.69 7.55
N HIS A 434 4.62 0.41 7.79
CA HIS A 434 5.70 0.89 6.90
C HIS A 434 5.61 0.26 5.49
N LEU A 435 5.38 -1.05 5.38
CA LEU A 435 5.16 -1.75 4.10
C LEU A 435 3.90 -1.23 3.39
N ALA A 436 2.82 -0.96 4.11
CA ALA A 436 1.62 -0.32 3.56
C ALA A 436 1.93 1.07 2.98
N LYS A 437 2.68 1.90 3.71
CA LYS A 437 3.08 3.25 3.28
C LYS A 437 3.90 3.21 1.98
N ARG A 438 4.91 2.35 1.92
CA ARG A 438 5.75 2.12 0.72
C ARG A 438 4.96 1.53 -0.45
N THR A 439 3.99 0.65 -0.18
CA THR A 439 3.06 0.10 -1.19
C THR A 439 2.21 1.22 -1.81
N LEU A 440 1.60 2.09 -1.00
CA LEU A 440 0.78 3.20 -1.49
C LEU A 440 1.62 4.20 -2.31
N GLY A 441 2.83 4.53 -1.85
CA GLY A 441 3.76 5.39 -2.59
C GLY A 441 4.17 4.79 -3.94
N ALA A 442 4.51 3.50 -3.98
CA ALA A 442 4.81 2.79 -5.22
C ALA A 442 3.63 2.83 -6.22
N LEU A 443 2.40 2.59 -5.74
CA LEU A 443 1.19 2.67 -6.57
C LEU A 443 0.91 4.09 -7.07
N LEU A 444 1.11 5.12 -6.25
CA LEU A 444 1.01 6.52 -6.69
C LEU A 444 2.04 6.85 -7.77
N SER A 445 3.27 6.40 -7.59
CA SER A 445 4.39 6.62 -8.52
C SER A 445 4.10 5.99 -9.88
N LEU A 446 3.71 4.71 -9.92
CA LEU A 446 3.32 3.98 -11.13
C LEU A 446 2.14 4.61 -11.87
N ARG A 447 1.19 5.20 -11.14
CA ARG A 447 0.02 5.87 -11.71
C ARG A 447 0.28 7.34 -12.09
N GLY A 448 1.48 7.86 -11.81
CA GLY A 448 1.86 9.25 -12.05
C GLY A 448 1.06 10.26 -11.20
N GLN A 449 0.54 9.83 -10.06
CA GLN A 449 -0.31 10.59 -9.13
C GLN A 449 0.47 11.20 -7.95
N THR A 450 1.78 11.06 -7.92
CA THR A 450 2.66 11.72 -6.94
C THR A 450 2.69 13.23 -7.12
N ALA A 451 3.02 13.93 -6.04
CA ALA A 451 3.23 15.37 -6.06
C ALA A 451 4.39 15.74 -7.00
N ARG A 452 4.26 16.88 -7.67
CA ARG A 452 5.23 17.40 -8.65
C ARG A 452 5.76 18.77 -8.25
N ILE A 453 5.13 19.39 -7.26
CA ILE A 453 5.54 20.64 -6.64
C ILE A 453 5.29 20.58 -5.13
N LEU A 454 6.29 21.06 -4.38
CA LEU A 454 6.21 21.40 -2.98
C LEU A 454 6.06 22.92 -2.89
N VAL A 455 4.96 23.37 -2.27
CA VAL A 455 4.72 24.77 -1.98
C VAL A 455 4.87 24.96 -0.47
N LEU A 456 5.78 25.83 -0.08
CA LEU A 456 6.32 25.90 1.27
C LEU A 456 5.96 27.25 1.90
N ASP A 457 5.60 27.26 3.17
CA ASP A 457 5.64 28.47 3.99
C ASP A 457 7.09 28.84 4.37
N LEU A 458 7.29 30.00 5.00
CA LEU A 458 8.61 30.46 5.44
C LEU A 458 8.81 30.36 6.95
N ASP A 459 8.16 31.24 7.72
CA ASP A 459 8.29 31.30 9.18
C ASP A 459 7.84 29.98 9.82
N ASN A 460 8.55 29.55 10.86
CA ASN A 460 8.42 28.25 11.54
C ASN A 460 8.42 27.00 10.63
N THR A 461 8.70 27.15 9.32
CA THR A 461 8.62 26.08 8.32
C THR A 461 9.97 25.84 7.65
N LEU A 462 10.63 26.87 7.11
CA LEU A 462 12.00 26.79 6.58
C LEU A 462 13.08 27.28 7.55
N TRP A 463 12.69 28.02 8.58
CA TRP A 463 13.48 28.44 9.74
C TRP A 463 12.55 28.52 10.95
N GLY A 464 13.09 28.52 12.16
CA GLY A 464 12.30 28.81 13.37
C GLY A 464 12.22 30.31 13.63
N GLY A 465 11.14 30.78 14.24
CA GLY A 465 10.91 32.20 14.51
C GLY A 465 10.16 32.91 13.38
N VAL A 466 9.88 34.19 13.60
CA VAL A 466 9.09 35.06 12.72
C VAL A 466 9.98 36.17 12.19
N LEU A 467 10.32 36.12 10.90
CA LEU A 467 11.32 37.00 10.28
C LEU A 467 10.99 38.50 10.43
N GLY A 468 9.70 38.86 10.52
CA GLY A 468 9.25 40.24 10.73
C GLY A 468 9.44 40.77 12.16
N GLU A 469 9.61 39.89 13.15
CA GLU A 469 9.80 40.23 14.58
C GLU A 469 11.25 40.02 15.00
N ASP A 470 11.84 38.88 14.65
CA ASP A 470 13.19 38.46 15.05
C ASP A 470 14.29 39.04 14.13
N GLY A 471 13.95 39.34 12.87
CA GLY A 471 14.88 39.80 11.85
C GLY A 471 15.82 38.71 11.30
N ILE A 472 16.63 39.07 10.31
CA ILE A 472 17.49 38.12 9.56
C ILE A 472 18.51 37.38 10.47
N GLU A 473 19.01 38.02 11.52
CA GLU A 473 19.98 37.42 12.45
C GLU A 473 19.32 36.69 13.64
N GLY A 474 18.01 36.84 13.85
CA GLY A 474 17.29 36.30 15.00
C GLY A 474 16.55 34.98 14.75
N VAL A 475 16.33 34.61 13.48
CA VAL A 475 15.64 33.36 13.11
C VAL A 475 16.54 32.12 13.23
N ASP A 476 15.96 31.02 13.69
CA ASP A 476 16.66 29.74 13.89
C ASP A 476 16.92 29.02 12.55
N ILE A 477 18.12 29.19 11.99
CA ILE A 477 18.58 28.43 10.82
C ILE A 477 20.08 28.13 10.83
N GLY A 478 20.43 26.87 10.59
CA GLY A 478 21.81 26.37 10.62
C GLY A 478 22.40 26.26 12.02
N GLY A 479 23.73 26.10 12.09
CA GLY A 479 24.47 26.12 13.36
C GLY A 479 24.03 25.04 14.37
N ALA A 480 23.41 25.48 15.48
CA ALA A 480 22.99 24.63 16.59
C ALA A 480 21.49 24.28 16.52
N TYR A 481 21.02 23.41 17.43
CA TYR A 481 19.58 23.13 17.57
C TYR A 481 18.83 24.37 18.13
N PRO A 482 17.66 24.74 17.59
CA PRO A 482 16.86 24.03 16.59
C PRO A 482 17.19 24.37 15.12
N GLY A 483 17.93 25.44 14.83
CA GLY A 483 18.24 25.87 13.45
C GLY A 483 18.89 24.80 12.57
N SER A 484 19.67 23.89 13.14
CA SER A 484 20.28 22.76 12.42
C SER A 484 19.26 21.75 11.88
N ALA A 485 18.10 21.60 12.52
CA ALA A 485 17.01 20.75 12.05
C ALA A 485 16.29 21.37 10.85
N PHE A 486 16.00 22.68 10.88
CA PHE A 486 15.48 23.41 9.73
C PHE A 486 16.43 23.36 8.53
N ARG A 487 17.75 23.42 8.78
CA ARG A 487 18.76 23.22 7.73
C ARG A 487 18.69 21.81 7.12
N ALA A 488 18.60 20.76 7.94
CA ALA A 488 18.44 19.38 7.46
C ALA A 488 17.14 19.20 6.64
N PHE A 489 16.05 19.87 7.02
CA PHE A 489 14.81 19.89 6.25
C PHE A 489 14.98 20.57 4.89
N GLN A 490 15.66 21.73 4.82
CA GLN A 490 15.99 22.37 3.54
C GLN A 490 16.85 21.49 2.62
N ASP A 491 17.86 20.81 3.18
CA ASP A 491 18.71 19.90 2.42
C ASP A 491 17.90 18.69 1.87
N ALA A 492 16.92 18.17 2.62
CA ALA A 492 15.98 17.15 2.17
C ALA A 492 15.06 17.64 1.03
N LEU A 493 14.53 18.86 1.13
CA LEU A 493 13.74 19.50 0.07
C LEU A 493 14.54 19.69 -1.23
N LEU A 494 15.82 20.05 -1.13
CA LEU A 494 16.72 20.15 -2.29
C LEU A 494 17.02 18.78 -2.91
N ALA A 495 17.20 17.73 -2.10
CA ALA A 495 17.35 16.36 -2.59
C ALA A 495 16.11 15.86 -3.36
N LEU A 496 14.91 16.22 -2.90
CA LEU A 496 13.65 15.97 -3.62
C LEU A 496 13.59 16.78 -4.93
N SER A 497 14.07 18.03 -4.93
CA SER A 497 14.13 18.86 -6.15
C SER A 497 15.01 18.29 -7.25
N GLN A 498 16.14 17.67 -6.88
CA GLN A 498 17.02 16.95 -7.82
C GLN A 498 16.33 15.77 -8.53
N ARG A 499 15.26 15.22 -7.96
CA ARG A 499 14.44 14.16 -8.57
C ARG A 499 13.27 14.70 -9.43
N GLY A 500 13.16 16.01 -9.60
CA GLY A 500 12.13 16.63 -10.45
C GLY A 500 10.87 17.10 -9.73
N ILE A 501 10.96 17.35 -8.42
CA ILE A 501 9.89 17.97 -7.63
C ILE A 501 10.17 19.47 -7.55
N ALA A 502 9.30 20.29 -8.15
CA ALA A 502 9.45 21.74 -8.06
C ALA A 502 9.38 22.24 -6.62
N LEU A 503 10.12 23.29 -6.28
CA LEU A 503 9.97 24.02 -5.02
C LEU A 503 9.35 25.39 -5.32
N ALA A 504 8.43 25.83 -4.48
CA ALA A 504 7.85 27.17 -4.51
C ALA A 504 7.53 27.64 -3.09
N VAL A 505 7.32 28.95 -2.93
CA VAL A 505 6.97 29.55 -1.63
C VAL A 505 5.61 30.23 -1.70
N ALA A 506 4.77 30.06 -0.68
CA ALA A 506 3.54 30.83 -0.48
C ALA A 506 3.42 31.23 0.99
N SER A 507 3.74 32.48 1.32
CA SER A 507 4.00 32.93 2.70
C SER A 507 3.51 34.35 2.99
N LYS A 508 3.19 34.63 4.26
CA LYS A 508 2.68 35.91 4.75
C LYS A 508 3.78 36.77 5.38
N ASN A 509 4.67 37.29 4.53
CA ASN A 509 5.78 38.15 4.93
C ASN A 509 5.89 39.40 4.05
N ASP A 510 6.76 40.34 4.48
CA ASP A 510 7.35 41.31 3.57
C ASP A 510 8.24 40.61 2.54
N ALA A 511 7.97 40.85 1.25
CA ALA A 511 8.63 40.13 0.16
C ALA A 511 10.12 40.46 0.03
N ASP A 512 10.51 41.72 0.20
CA ASP A 512 11.90 42.16 0.07
C ASP A 512 12.76 41.69 1.24
N LEU A 513 12.21 41.63 2.45
CA LEU A 513 12.87 41.05 3.63
C LEU A 513 13.03 39.53 3.49
N ALA A 514 11.97 38.81 3.09
CA ALA A 514 12.00 37.37 2.90
C ALA A 514 12.98 36.93 1.78
N LEU A 515 12.98 37.62 0.65
CA LEU A 515 13.90 37.32 -0.45
C LEU A 515 15.36 37.61 -0.08
N ARG A 516 15.63 38.67 0.71
CA ARG A 516 16.97 38.91 1.28
C ARG A 516 17.39 37.84 2.27
N MET A 517 16.49 37.40 3.16
CA MET A 517 16.77 36.28 4.07
C MET A 517 17.20 35.02 3.28
N MET A 518 16.43 34.65 2.25
CA MET A 518 16.76 33.51 1.38
C MET A 518 18.02 33.73 0.53
N GLY A 519 18.30 34.96 0.10
CA GLY A 519 19.44 35.31 -0.76
C GLY A 519 20.76 35.40 -0.01
N ASP A 520 20.77 36.12 1.11
CA ASP A 520 21.97 36.65 1.75
C ASP A 520 22.39 35.86 3.00
N HIS A 521 21.45 35.22 3.72
CA HIS A 521 21.79 34.51 4.96
C HIS A 521 22.69 33.29 4.68
N PRO A 522 23.85 33.12 5.34
CA PRO A 522 24.83 32.10 4.97
C PRO A 522 24.32 30.67 5.17
N GLU A 523 23.52 30.44 6.21
CA GLU A 523 23.02 29.10 6.56
C GLU A 523 21.81 28.62 5.75
N MET A 524 21.17 29.49 4.96
CA MET A 524 20.08 29.08 4.07
C MET A 524 20.61 28.17 2.94
N ALA A 525 19.98 27.02 2.72
CA ALA A 525 20.30 26.14 1.60
C ALA A 525 19.40 26.43 0.39
N ILE A 526 18.10 26.69 0.63
CA ILE A 526 17.16 27.08 -0.42
C ILE A 526 17.38 28.56 -0.74
N ARG A 527 17.79 28.83 -1.99
CA ARG A 527 17.96 30.17 -2.56
C ARG A 527 16.82 30.49 -3.52
N PRO A 528 16.51 31.77 -3.83
CA PRO A 528 15.44 32.12 -4.76
C PRO A 528 15.55 31.42 -6.13
N GLY A 529 16.77 31.20 -6.63
CA GLY A 529 17.03 30.47 -7.88
C GLY A 529 16.69 28.97 -7.87
N HIS A 530 16.44 28.37 -6.70
CA HIS A 530 15.95 26.99 -6.57
C HIS A 530 14.42 26.89 -6.70
N LEU A 531 13.70 28.01 -6.61
CA LEU A 531 12.25 28.06 -6.72
C LEU A 531 11.80 28.09 -8.19
N VAL A 532 10.58 27.60 -8.46
CA VAL A 532 9.89 27.81 -9.75
C VAL A 532 9.05 29.08 -9.76
N GLY A 533 8.74 29.62 -8.57
CA GLY A 533 7.99 30.84 -8.34
C GLY A 533 7.74 31.05 -6.85
N HIS A 534 7.24 32.22 -6.48
CA HIS A 534 6.80 32.49 -5.11
C HIS A 534 5.55 33.40 -5.09
N ARG A 535 4.85 33.39 -3.95
CA ARG A 535 3.76 34.30 -3.59
C ARG A 535 3.97 34.71 -2.14
N ILE A 536 4.80 35.73 -1.95
CA ILE A 536 5.12 36.27 -0.63
C ILE A 536 4.38 37.61 -0.50
N GLY A 537 3.54 37.73 0.52
CA GLY A 537 2.75 38.92 0.78
C GLY A 537 1.48 38.63 1.58
N TRP A 538 0.65 39.64 1.77
CA TRP A 538 -0.49 39.60 2.69
C TRP A 538 -1.79 39.05 2.09
N SER A 539 -1.74 38.48 0.87
CA SER A 539 -2.88 37.82 0.23
C SER A 539 -3.15 36.43 0.84
N GLU A 540 -4.34 35.87 0.59
CA GLU A 540 -4.67 34.52 1.07
C GLU A 540 -3.89 33.47 0.28
N LYS A 541 -3.13 32.62 0.98
CA LYS A 541 -2.17 31.67 0.40
C LYS A 541 -2.81 30.81 -0.70
N ALA A 542 -4.01 30.28 -0.48
CA ALA A 542 -4.72 29.42 -1.44
C ALA A 542 -5.04 30.10 -2.80
N VAL A 543 -5.14 31.44 -2.85
CA VAL A 543 -5.28 32.18 -4.11
C VAL A 543 -3.95 32.20 -4.85
N GLY A 544 -2.87 32.61 -4.15
CA GLY A 544 -1.52 32.63 -4.71
C GLY A 544 -1.03 31.25 -5.17
N VAL A 545 -1.32 30.19 -4.40
CA VAL A 545 -0.98 28.82 -4.81
C VAL A 545 -1.68 28.45 -6.12
N ARG A 546 -2.97 28.79 -6.28
CA ARG A 546 -3.68 28.52 -7.54
C ARG A 546 -3.06 29.27 -8.72
N GLU A 547 -2.81 30.57 -8.57
CA GLU A 547 -2.13 31.38 -9.59
C GLU A 547 -0.76 30.82 -9.98
N LEU A 548 0.03 30.37 -9.00
CA LEU A 548 1.35 29.79 -9.22
C LEU A 548 1.26 28.45 -9.95
N LEU A 549 0.26 27.62 -9.60
CA LEU A 549 -0.02 26.36 -10.29
C LEU A 549 -0.47 26.60 -11.73
N ASP A 550 -1.33 27.59 -11.98
CA ASP A 550 -1.76 27.98 -13.33
C ASP A 550 -0.58 28.53 -14.17
N GLU A 551 0.26 29.38 -13.57
CA GLU A 551 1.47 29.97 -14.18
C GLU A 551 2.44 28.90 -14.69
N ILE A 552 2.70 27.85 -13.90
CA ILE A 552 3.51 26.70 -14.28
C ILE A 552 2.70 25.58 -14.95
N GLY A 553 1.39 25.76 -15.13
CA GLY A 553 0.42 24.82 -15.69
C GLY A 553 0.42 23.42 -15.06
N LEU A 554 0.42 23.35 -13.73
CA LEU A 554 0.19 22.14 -12.95
C LEU A 554 -1.25 22.11 -12.42
N GLY A 555 -1.85 20.92 -12.41
CA GLY A 555 -3.14 20.71 -11.75
C GLY A 555 -2.97 20.64 -10.23
N GLU A 556 -3.99 21.07 -9.50
CA GLU A 556 -4.07 21.08 -8.04
C GLU A 556 -3.71 19.73 -7.40
N ALA A 557 -4.16 18.62 -8.00
CA ALA A 557 -3.80 17.26 -7.60
C ALA A 557 -2.30 16.92 -7.65
N SER A 558 -1.43 17.79 -8.18
CA SER A 558 0.04 17.65 -8.18
C SER A 558 0.74 18.48 -7.09
N CYS A 559 0.01 19.28 -6.32
CA CYS A 559 0.55 20.18 -5.31
C CYS A 559 0.57 19.54 -3.92
N LEU A 560 1.70 19.62 -3.23
CA LEU A 560 1.81 19.36 -1.79
C LEU A 560 2.20 20.66 -1.08
N PHE A 561 1.32 21.12 -0.18
CA PHE A 561 1.47 22.37 0.56
C PHE A 561 1.94 22.11 2.00
N VAL A 562 3.03 22.73 2.42
CA VAL A 562 3.65 22.56 3.74
C VAL A 562 3.66 23.90 4.47
N ASP A 563 3.07 23.91 5.67
CA ASP A 563 2.80 25.11 6.47
C ASP A 563 2.60 24.65 7.93
N ASP A 564 3.25 25.30 8.89
CA ASP A 564 3.17 24.96 10.32
C ASP A 564 1.82 25.33 10.94
N ASN A 565 1.13 26.32 10.35
CA ASN A 565 -0.08 26.89 10.88
C ASN A 565 -1.33 26.05 10.50
N PRO A 566 -2.04 25.44 11.49
CA PRO A 566 -3.23 24.64 11.22
C PRO A 566 -4.36 25.41 10.52
N VAL A 567 -4.45 26.74 10.72
CA VAL A 567 -5.49 27.58 10.11
C VAL A 567 -5.24 27.74 8.62
N GLU A 568 -4.00 28.00 8.20
CA GLU A 568 -3.66 28.12 6.78
C GLU A 568 -3.71 26.75 6.08
N ARG A 569 -3.31 25.65 6.74
CA ARG A 569 -3.57 24.29 6.24
C ARG A 569 -5.07 24.03 6.01
N GLN A 570 -5.94 24.36 6.96
CA GLN A 570 -7.38 24.11 6.82
C GLN A 570 -8.03 25.00 5.74
N LYS A 571 -7.57 26.26 5.60
CA LYS A 571 -7.93 27.11 4.46
C LYS A 571 -7.48 26.53 3.13
N MET A 572 -6.28 25.95 3.08
CA MET A 572 -5.76 25.33 1.85
C MET A 572 -6.64 24.15 1.44
N ARG A 573 -6.91 23.21 2.35
CA ARG A 573 -7.83 22.08 2.13
C ARG A 573 -9.20 22.51 1.61
N ARG A 574 -9.82 23.52 2.22
CA ARG A 574 -11.15 23.99 1.83
C ARG A 574 -11.18 24.65 0.43
N ASN A 575 -10.14 25.38 0.06
CA ASN A 575 -10.10 26.17 -1.18
C ASN A 575 -9.42 25.45 -2.35
N LEU A 576 -8.56 24.47 -2.05
CA LEU A 576 -7.89 23.55 -2.96
C LEU A 576 -8.09 22.10 -2.44
N PRO A 577 -9.28 21.49 -2.62
CA PRO A 577 -9.65 20.19 -2.05
C PRO A 577 -8.90 18.96 -2.62
N GLU A 578 -8.31 19.10 -3.81
CA GLU A 578 -7.38 18.14 -4.41
C GLU A 578 -5.91 18.43 -4.02
N SER A 579 -5.57 19.51 -3.32
CA SER A 579 -4.18 19.73 -2.85
C SER A 579 -3.81 18.79 -1.69
N ILE A 580 -2.54 18.39 -1.59
CA ILE A 580 -2.05 17.51 -0.52
C ILE A 580 -1.57 18.38 0.63
N VAL A 581 -2.25 18.31 1.79
CA VAL A 581 -1.99 19.17 2.94
C VAL A 581 -1.72 18.30 4.19
N PRO A 582 -0.49 17.78 4.35
CA PRO A 582 -0.12 16.93 5.49
C PRO A 582 -0.16 17.68 6.81
N ALA A 583 -0.41 16.94 7.90
CA ALA A 583 -0.21 17.43 9.25
C ALA A 583 1.29 17.69 9.47
N PHE A 584 1.63 18.90 9.92
CA PHE A 584 3.01 19.34 10.15
C PHE A 584 3.55 18.76 11.48
N PRO A 585 4.81 18.27 11.53
CA PRO A 585 5.43 17.80 12.76
C PRO A 585 5.57 18.90 13.82
N ALA A 586 5.41 18.54 15.09
CA ALA A 586 5.58 19.50 16.20
C ALA A 586 7.05 19.72 16.60
N ALA A 587 7.94 18.79 16.25
CA ALA A 587 9.36 18.83 16.57
C ALA A 587 10.18 19.09 15.29
N PRO A 588 11.04 20.13 15.23
CA PRO A 588 11.81 20.44 14.02
C PRO A 588 12.70 19.28 13.54
N GLU A 589 13.24 18.48 14.46
CA GLU A 589 14.10 17.33 14.15
C GLU A 589 13.40 16.23 13.31
N ASP A 590 12.06 16.14 13.38
CA ASP A 590 11.29 15.17 12.61
C ASP A 590 11.06 15.59 11.15
N LEU A 591 11.19 16.89 10.83
CA LEU A 591 10.78 17.47 9.53
C LEU A 591 11.45 16.78 8.32
N ALA A 592 12.76 16.54 8.40
CA ALA A 592 13.52 15.92 7.32
C ALA A 592 13.12 14.45 7.08
N GLY A 593 12.89 13.68 8.16
CA GLY A 593 12.42 12.29 8.04
C GLY A 593 10.97 12.21 7.55
N TRP A 594 10.10 13.05 8.10
CA TRP A 594 8.68 13.14 7.77
C TRP A 594 8.42 13.43 6.29
N ILE A 595 9.17 14.35 5.68
CA ILE A 595 8.98 14.69 4.26
C ILE A 595 9.53 13.60 3.33
N LEU A 596 10.67 12.99 3.66
CA LEU A 596 11.30 11.95 2.84
C LEU A 596 10.53 10.62 2.88
N ASP A 597 9.82 10.33 3.98
CA ASP A 597 8.97 9.15 4.13
C ASP A 597 7.50 9.40 3.68
N ASN A 598 7.19 10.52 3.02
CA ASN A 598 5.83 10.83 2.58
C ASN A 598 5.46 10.07 1.28
N PRO A 599 4.39 9.24 1.25
CA PRO A 599 4.08 8.40 0.09
C PRO A 599 3.73 9.20 -1.17
N TRP A 600 3.33 10.48 -1.04
CA TRP A 600 3.06 11.34 -2.18
C TRP A 600 4.32 11.83 -2.91
N LEU A 601 5.50 11.64 -2.31
CA LEU A 601 6.81 12.03 -2.86
C LEU A 601 7.64 10.81 -3.30
N GLU A 602 7.06 9.62 -3.23
CA GLU A 602 7.73 8.35 -3.55
C GLU A 602 8.09 8.24 -5.04
N CYS A 603 9.22 7.62 -5.34
CA CYS A 603 9.77 7.53 -6.69
C CYS A 603 10.30 6.14 -6.99
N LEU A 604 9.47 5.31 -7.65
CA LEU A 604 9.83 3.93 -8.01
C LEU A 604 10.87 3.89 -9.14
N ASP A 605 10.64 4.67 -10.20
CA ASP A 605 11.52 4.79 -11.37
C ASP A 605 11.82 6.26 -11.65
N LEU A 606 13.11 6.62 -11.72
CA LEU A 606 13.55 7.99 -12.03
C LEU A 606 13.89 8.11 -13.51
N THR A 607 13.09 8.86 -14.29
CA THR A 607 13.33 9.01 -15.73
C THR A 607 14.11 10.28 -16.06
N ALA A 608 14.78 10.29 -17.22
CA ALA A 608 15.45 11.49 -17.74
C ALA A 608 14.50 12.68 -18.02
N SER A 609 13.18 12.46 -18.03
CA SER A 609 12.19 13.54 -18.10
C SER A 609 11.88 14.15 -16.74
N ASP A 610 12.12 13.44 -15.65
CA ASP A 610 11.85 13.90 -14.28
C ASP A 610 13.01 14.78 -13.82
N LEU A 611 14.24 14.36 -14.07
CA LEU A 611 15.46 15.16 -13.88
C LEU A 611 15.43 16.54 -14.58
N LYS A 612 14.66 16.68 -15.67
CA LYS A 612 14.51 17.95 -16.42
C LYS A 612 13.29 18.77 -16.01
N ARG A 613 12.42 18.24 -15.14
CA ARG A 613 11.08 18.76 -14.90
C ARG A 613 11.10 20.13 -14.21
N THR A 614 11.93 20.29 -13.18
CA THR A 614 12.06 21.56 -12.44
C THR A 614 12.52 22.70 -13.36
N ALA A 615 13.53 22.48 -14.20
CA ALA A 615 14.00 23.47 -15.17
C ALA A 615 12.93 23.85 -16.22
N GLN A 616 12.06 22.91 -16.60
CA GLN A 616 10.94 23.17 -17.50
C GLN A 616 9.86 24.05 -16.85
N TYR A 617 9.56 23.83 -15.57
CA TYR A 617 8.65 24.72 -14.83
C TYR A 617 9.24 26.12 -14.64
N GLN A 618 10.54 26.23 -14.35
CA GLN A 618 11.24 27.54 -14.32
C GLN A 618 11.20 28.26 -15.67
N SER A 619 11.41 27.56 -16.79
CA SER A 619 11.26 28.15 -18.14
C SER A 619 9.82 28.62 -18.38
N ARG A 620 8.81 27.80 -18.02
CA ARG A 620 7.41 28.18 -18.20
C ARG A 620 7.00 29.38 -17.34
N ALA A 621 7.43 29.46 -16.08
CA ALA A 621 7.22 30.62 -15.21
C ALA A 621 7.81 31.90 -15.83
N ARG A 622 9.08 31.87 -16.26
CA ARG A 622 9.74 33.01 -16.93
C ARG A 622 9.01 33.48 -18.18
N ILE A 623 8.53 32.54 -19.00
CA ILE A 623 7.78 32.82 -20.23
C ILE A 623 6.41 33.43 -19.90
N THR A 624 5.72 32.94 -18.87
CA THR A 624 4.43 33.50 -18.42
C THR A 624 4.60 34.90 -17.81
N ALA A 625 5.66 35.13 -17.04
CA ALA A 625 6.00 36.45 -16.49
C ALA A 625 6.36 37.45 -17.60
N ALA A 626 7.29 37.07 -18.50
CA ALA A 626 7.69 37.91 -19.63
C ALA A 626 6.49 38.27 -20.53
N ARG A 627 5.53 37.34 -20.74
CA ARG A 627 4.30 37.63 -21.49
C ARG A 627 3.48 38.79 -20.91
N GLN A 628 3.54 39.04 -19.60
CA GLN A 628 2.81 40.15 -18.96
C GLN A 628 3.44 41.53 -19.25
N GLU A 629 4.68 41.57 -19.74
CA GLU A 629 5.38 42.81 -20.11
C GLU A 629 4.97 43.34 -21.51
N PHE A 630 4.33 42.49 -22.34
CA PHE A 630 3.93 42.82 -23.71
C PHE A 630 2.42 43.11 -23.80
N GLN A 631 2.05 44.16 -24.56
CA GLN A 631 0.65 44.49 -24.81
C GLN A 631 0.01 43.64 -25.92
N ASP A 632 0.81 43.15 -26.88
CA ASP A 632 0.38 42.21 -27.92
C ASP A 632 1.12 40.87 -27.76
N ILE A 633 0.36 39.78 -27.90
CA ILE A 633 0.86 38.41 -27.85
C ILE A 633 1.72 38.07 -29.08
N ALA A 634 1.47 38.69 -30.24
CA ALA A 634 2.27 38.48 -31.45
C ALA A 634 3.66 39.12 -31.32
N ASP A 635 3.77 40.28 -30.67
CA ASP A 635 5.05 40.91 -30.35
C ASP A 635 5.89 40.04 -29.41
N PHE A 636 5.26 39.49 -28.37
CA PHE A 636 5.90 38.54 -27.45
C PHE A 636 6.44 37.30 -28.17
N TYR A 637 5.66 36.68 -29.06
CA TYR A 637 6.11 35.52 -29.82
C TYR A 637 7.25 35.84 -30.79
N ARG A 638 7.33 37.06 -31.34
CA ARG A 638 8.50 37.49 -32.13
C ARG A 638 9.77 37.58 -31.30
N ASP A 639 9.72 38.09 -30.06
CA ASP A 639 10.92 38.14 -29.18
C ASP A 639 11.44 36.75 -28.77
N LEU A 640 10.56 35.76 -28.62
CA LEU A 640 10.95 34.38 -28.31
C LEU A 640 11.83 33.72 -29.38
N GLY A 641 11.79 34.20 -30.63
CA GLY A 641 12.62 33.67 -31.74
C GLY A 641 12.34 32.19 -32.05
N MET A 642 11.07 31.80 -32.10
CA MET A 642 10.68 30.39 -32.19
C MET A 642 11.06 29.74 -33.53
N THR A 643 11.80 28.64 -33.47
CA THR A 643 12.16 27.82 -34.63
C THR A 643 11.52 26.44 -34.54
N LEU A 644 10.70 26.09 -35.53
CA LEU A 644 10.07 24.78 -35.69
C LEU A 644 10.82 23.94 -36.72
N VAL A 645 11.09 22.68 -36.39
CA VAL A 645 11.78 21.72 -37.28
C VAL A 645 10.92 20.48 -37.51
N PHE A 646 10.76 20.10 -38.78
CA PHE A 646 9.99 18.92 -39.20
C PHE A 646 10.91 17.78 -39.65
N GLU A 647 11.43 17.01 -38.70
CA GLU A 647 12.33 15.88 -38.97
C GLU A 647 11.58 14.67 -39.58
N PRO A 648 12.08 14.03 -40.64
CA PRO A 648 11.59 12.72 -41.10
C PRO A 648 11.68 11.65 -40.00
N TYR A 649 10.65 10.80 -39.90
CA TYR A 649 10.69 9.64 -39.00
C TYR A 649 11.78 8.64 -39.42
N GLY A 650 12.67 8.28 -38.49
CA GLY A 650 13.78 7.38 -38.76
C GLY A 650 14.46 6.85 -37.50
N PRO A 651 15.59 6.14 -37.63
CA PRO A 651 16.25 5.48 -36.49
C PRO A 651 16.62 6.43 -35.34
N GLY A 652 17.00 7.68 -35.65
CA GLY A 652 17.42 8.69 -34.66
C GLY A 652 16.29 9.16 -33.73
N ASN A 653 15.07 9.33 -34.27
CA ASN A 653 13.92 9.84 -33.51
C ASN A 653 12.85 8.78 -33.18
N ARG A 654 12.95 7.54 -33.72
CA ARG A 654 12.00 6.43 -33.50
C ARG A 654 11.55 6.26 -32.05
N LYS A 655 12.49 6.13 -31.11
CA LYS A 655 12.16 5.91 -29.68
C LYS A 655 11.32 7.06 -29.10
N ARG A 656 11.60 8.30 -29.52
CA ARG A 656 10.89 9.49 -29.06
C ARG A 656 9.50 9.61 -29.69
N VAL A 657 9.36 9.32 -30.98
CA VAL A 657 8.05 9.30 -31.67
C VAL A 657 7.10 8.29 -31.01
N LEU A 658 7.58 7.06 -30.74
CA LEU A 658 6.79 6.03 -30.04
C LEU A 658 6.46 6.43 -28.57
N GLN A 659 7.35 7.16 -27.91
CA GLN A 659 7.08 7.73 -26.59
C GLN A 659 6.00 8.83 -26.63
N LEU A 660 5.98 9.66 -27.67
CA LEU A 660 4.95 10.68 -27.87
C LEU A 660 3.59 10.02 -28.17
N PHE A 661 3.55 8.99 -29.03
CA PHE A 661 2.32 8.23 -29.30
C PHE A 661 1.75 7.54 -28.06
N SER A 662 2.59 7.03 -27.15
CA SER A 662 2.12 6.37 -25.93
C SER A 662 1.73 7.33 -24.80
N LYS A 663 2.47 8.44 -24.61
CA LYS A 663 2.25 9.35 -23.46
C LYS A 663 1.31 10.54 -23.74
N THR A 664 1.12 10.94 -25.00
CA THR A 664 0.34 12.15 -25.32
C THR A 664 -1.17 11.87 -25.31
N ASN A 665 -1.90 12.62 -24.48
CA ASN A 665 -3.35 12.47 -24.29
C ASN A 665 -4.14 13.79 -24.37
N GLN A 666 -3.49 14.92 -24.11
CA GLN A 666 -4.16 16.23 -24.03
C GLN A 666 -4.27 16.93 -25.38
N PHE A 667 -3.21 16.87 -26.20
CA PHE A 667 -3.25 17.36 -27.57
C PHE A 667 -2.91 16.19 -28.50
N ASN A 668 -3.93 15.37 -28.75
CA ASN A 668 -3.88 14.24 -29.68
C ASN A 668 -5.21 14.25 -30.44
N ALA A 669 -5.16 14.53 -31.74
CA ALA A 669 -6.35 14.74 -32.56
C ALA A 669 -7.23 13.49 -32.67
N THR A 670 -6.64 12.32 -32.96
CA THR A 670 -7.38 11.07 -33.24
C THR A 670 -7.32 10.05 -32.10
N LEU A 671 -6.54 10.30 -31.06
CA LEU A 671 -6.28 9.39 -29.92
C LEU A 671 -5.69 8.03 -30.28
N ARG A 672 -5.34 7.82 -31.56
CA ARG A 672 -4.74 6.59 -32.07
C ARG A 672 -3.36 6.36 -31.45
N ARG A 673 -3.03 5.08 -31.28
CA ARG A 673 -1.78 4.60 -30.69
C ARG A 673 -1.02 3.81 -31.73
N HIS A 674 0.24 4.19 -31.94
CA HIS A 674 1.09 3.54 -32.92
C HIS A 674 2.33 2.93 -32.24
N ASP A 675 2.59 1.68 -32.61
CA ASP A 675 3.84 0.96 -32.40
C ASP A 675 4.77 1.13 -33.62
N ALA A 676 5.97 0.54 -33.56
CA ALA A 676 6.91 0.63 -34.67
C ALA A 676 6.37 0.03 -35.99
N ALA A 677 5.65 -1.09 -35.90
CA ALA A 677 5.16 -1.84 -37.06
C ALA A 677 3.97 -1.16 -37.76
N SER A 678 3.08 -0.48 -37.03
CA SER A 678 1.99 0.31 -37.62
C SER A 678 2.51 1.59 -38.30
N LEU A 679 3.50 2.28 -37.71
CA LEU A 679 4.15 3.41 -38.40
C LEU A 679 4.90 2.97 -39.66
N GLU A 680 5.58 1.81 -39.63
CA GLU A 680 6.21 1.22 -40.81
C GLU A 680 5.19 0.89 -41.91
N ARG A 681 4.04 0.29 -41.55
CA ARG A 681 2.95 0.01 -42.52
C ARG A 681 2.37 1.28 -43.13
N LEU A 682 2.12 2.32 -42.32
CA LEU A 682 1.63 3.61 -42.83
C LEU A 682 2.66 4.25 -43.78
N ALA A 683 3.94 4.26 -43.42
CA ALA A 683 5.01 4.79 -44.28
C ALA A 683 5.13 4.00 -45.60
N GLN A 684 5.02 2.67 -45.57
CA GLN A 684 5.00 1.81 -46.77
C GLN A 684 3.77 2.07 -47.66
N ALA A 685 2.63 2.45 -47.07
CA ALA A 685 1.43 2.88 -47.79
C ALA A 685 1.50 4.33 -48.29
N GLY A 686 2.66 5.00 -48.16
CA GLY A 686 2.89 6.36 -48.66
C GLY A 686 2.58 7.49 -47.68
N ALA A 687 2.39 7.20 -46.39
CA ALA A 687 2.21 8.23 -45.37
C ALA A 687 3.52 8.96 -45.05
N GLU A 688 3.44 10.28 -44.97
CA GLU A 688 4.52 11.17 -44.57
C GLU A 688 4.48 11.40 -43.05
N ILE A 689 5.45 10.83 -42.33
CA ILE A 689 5.58 10.97 -40.88
C ILE A 689 6.67 12.00 -40.57
N ARG A 690 6.35 12.98 -39.73
CA ARG A 690 7.31 13.99 -39.21
C ARG A 690 7.30 14.04 -37.68
N ALA A 691 8.50 13.98 -37.10
CA ALA A 691 8.73 14.37 -35.71
C ALA A 691 8.97 15.88 -35.65
N ILE A 692 8.31 16.57 -34.73
CA ILE A 692 8.29 18.03 -34.66
C ILE A 692 9.13 18.48 -33.48
N GLY A 693 10.20 19.21 -33.77
CA GLY A 693 11.04 19.88 -32.79
C GLY A 693 10.75 21.37 -32.70
N LEU A 694 10.92 21.94 -31.51
CA LEU A 694 10.84 23.40 -31.28
C LEU A 694 12.03 23.83 -30.42
N SER A 695 12.59 25.00 -30.73
CA SER A 695 13.52 25.75 -29.89
C SER A 695 13.12 27.23 -29.82
N ASP A 696 13.44 27.88 -28.70
CA ASP A 696 13.22 29.32 -28.48
C ASP A 696 14.36 29.90 -27.62
N ARG A 697 14.36 31.23 -27.44
CA ARG A 697 15.35 31.99 -26.66
C ARG A 697 15.60 31.47 -25.23
N HIS A 698 14.63 30.78 -24.63
CA HIS A 698 14.67 30.27 -23.25
C HIS A 698 14.66 28.74 -23.16
N SER A 699 14.47 28.03 -24.28
CA SER A 699 14.25 26.58 -24.32
C SER A 699 15.09 25.94 -25.43
N PRO A 700 16.04 25.05 -25.09
CA PRO A 700 16.83 24.33 -26.09
C PRO A 700 15.96 23.39 -26.91
N TYR A 701 16.45 23.02 -28.09
CA TYR A 701 15.75 22.14 -29.03
C TYR A 701 15.31 20.81 -28.39
N GLU A 702 14.00 20.54 -28.40
CA GLU A 702 13.42 19.25 -27.99
C GLU A 702 12.36 18.79 -29.00
N LEU A 703 12.39 17.51 -29.36
CA LEU A 703 11.31 16.83 -30.11
C LEU A 703 10.05 16.72 -29.24
N MET A 704 9.01 17.49 -29.58
CA MET A 704 7.83 17.71 -28.75
C MET A 704 6.49 17.43 -29.46
N GLY A 705 6.49 17.16 -30.76
CA GLY A 705 5.29 16.77 -31.49
C GLY A 705 5.51 15.68 -32.53
N VAL A 706 4.41 15.19 -33.11
CA VAL A 706 4.40 14.29 -34.28
C VAL A 706 3.21 14.67 -35.16
N ILE A 707 3.41 14.69 -36.48
CA ILE A 707 2.32 14.71 -37.47
C ILE A 707 2.49 13.55 -38.46
N VAL A 708 1.38 12.92 -38.80
CA VAL A 708 1.27 11.87 -39.82
C VAL A 708 0.31 12.35 -40.89
N LEU A 709 0.80 12.50 -42.11
CA LEU A 709 0.03 12.87 -43.30
C LEU A 709 -0.14 11.64 -44.20
N ALA A 710 -1.32 11.04 -44.25
CA ALA A 710 -1.57 9.79 -44.97
C ALA A 710 -2.49 9.99 -46.20
N PRO A 711 -2.20 9.40 -47.37
CA PRO A 711 -3.12 9.42 -48.51
C PRO A 711 -4.46 8.75 -48.17
N ASP A 712 -5.55 9.19 -48.79
CA ASP A 712 -6.91 8.63 -48.59
C ASP A 712 -6.97 7.08 -48.72
N ALA A 713 -6.28 6.51 -49.70
CA ALA A 713 -6.19 5.06 -49.89
C ALA A 713 -5.45 4.36 -48.73
N ALA A 714 -4.41 4.97 -48.16
CA ALA A 714 -3.68 4.45 -47.02
C ALA A 714 -4.52 4.50 -45.75
N MET A 715 -5.28 5.59 -45.55
CA MET A 715 -6.24 5.73 -44.45
C MET A 715 -7.32 4.64 -44.49
N LYS A 716 -7.99 4.48 -45.63
CA LYS A 716 -9.07 3.49 -45.79
C LYS A 716 -8.58 2.05 -45.62
N ALA A 717 -7.34 1.75 -46.02
CA ALA A 717 -6.72 0.44 -45.81
C ALA A 717 -6.23 0.20 -44.36
N ALA A 718 -5.77 1.25 -43.67
CA ALA A 718 -5.28 1.14 -42.30
C ALA A 718 -6.41 1.10 -41.25
N PHE A 719 -7.55 1.75 -41.53
CA PHE A 719 -8.67 1.91 -40.62
C PHE A 719 -10.01 1.49 -41.26
N PRO A 720 -10.22 0.19 -41.56
CA PRO A 720 -11.45 -0.31 -42.16
C PRO A 720 -12.69 -0.09 -41.27
N ASP A 721 -12.50 -0.07 -39.95
CA ASP A 721 -13.59 0.03 -38.96
C ASP A 721 -13.91 1.47 -38.53
N ASP A 722 -13.20 2.50 -39.04
CA ASP A 722 -13.47 3.91 -38.72
C ASP A 722 -14.54 4.47 -39.67
N PRO A 723 -15.79 4.69 -39.21
CA PRO A 723 -16.89 5.05 -40.10
C PRO A 723 -16.71 6.43 -40.75
N ALA A 724 -16.00 7.35 -40.10
CA ALA A 724 -15.75 8.68 -40.66
C ALA A 724 -14.72 8.62 -41.80
N VAL A 725 -13.70 7.76 -41.68
CA VAL A 725 -12.71 7.51 -42.73
C VAL A 725 -13.36 6.83 -43.94
N GLN A 726 -14.25 5.86 -43.73
CA GLN A 726 -14.92 5.16 -44.82
C GLN A 726 -16.02 6.00 -45.50
N ALA A 727 -16.76 6.84 -44.75
CA ALA A 727 -17.82 7.69 -45.30
C ALA A 727 -17.30 8.93 -46.05
N THR A 728 -16.07 9.37 -45.79
CA THR A 728 -15.50 10.58 -46.44
C THR A 728 -15.04 10.27 -47.86
N ASP A 729 -15.79 10.76 -48.86
CA ASP A 729 -15.43 10.67 -50.27
C ASP A 729 -14.51 11.83 -50.69
N ALA A 730 -13.20 11.60 -50.59
CA ALA A 730 -12.17 12.57 -50.94
C ALA A 730 -10.97 11.88 -51.66
N PRO A 731 -11.19 11.33 -52.87
CA PRO A 731 -10.13 10.63 -53.61
C PRO A 731 -8.95 11.56 -53.91
N GLY A 732 -7.74 11.11 -53.59
CA GLY A 732 -6.51 11.90 -53.71
C GLY A 732 -6.25 12.89 -52.57
N ALA A 733 -7.11 12.95 -51.55
CA ALA A 733 -6.87 13.77 -50.37
C ALA A 733 -5.69 13.28 -49.53
N LEU A 734 -5.09 14.23 -48.81
CA LEU A 734 -4.11 13.97 -47.76
C LEU A 734 -4.81 14.12 -46.40
N TRP A 735 -4.68 13.14 -45.51
CA TRP A 735 -5.29 13.15 -44.20
C TRP A 735 -4.27 13.44 -43.11
N VAL A 736 -4.61 14.31 -42.16
CA VAL A 736 -3.94 14.39 -40.85
C VAL A 736 -4.40 13.20 -40.02
N GLU A 737 -3.73 12.07 -40.20
CA GLU A 737 -4.01 10.79 -39.55
C GLU A 737 -3.79 10.90 -38.03
N SER A 738 -2.68 11.49 -37.65
CA SER A 738 -2.30 11.76 -36.26
C SER A 738 -1.64 13.13 -36.17
N LEU A 739 -2.06 13.92 -35.19
CA LEU A 739 -1.37 15.12 -34.74
C LEU A 739 -1.27 15.09 -33.23
N LEU A 740 -0.03 15.04 -32.72
CA LEU A 740 0.29 14.96 -31.30
C LEU A 740 1.15 16.16 -30.91
N LEU A 741 0.83 16.83 -29.81
CA LEU A 741 1.72 17.82 -29.18
C LEU A 741 1.88 17.56 -27.68
N SER A 742 3.12 17.65 -27.22
CA SER A 742 3.45 17.60 -25.79
C SER A 742 2.83 18.80 -25.06
N CYS A 743 2.37 18.59 -23.82
CA CYS A 743 1.77 19.61 -22.95
C CYS A 743 2.70 20.80 -22.64
N ARG A 744 3.97 20.74 -23.06
CA ARG A 744 5.00 21.77 -22.88
C ARG A 744 4.92 22.93 -23.88
N ILE A 745 4.35 22.70 -25.07
CA ILE A 745 4.29 23.68 -26.17
C ILE A 745 2.90 24.27 -26.42
N LEU A 746 1.89 23.81 -25.67
CA LEU A 746 0.52 24.29 -25.77
C LEU A 746 0.40 25.76 -25.35
N GLY A 747 -0.45 26.51 -26.04
CA GLY A 747 -0.67 27.93 -25.78
C GLY A 747 0.38 28.85 -26.39
N ARG A 748 1.18 28.38 -27.35
CA ARG A 748 2.14 29.18 -28.14
C ARG A 748 1.79 29.25 -29.63
N THR A 749 0.57 28.88 -30.03
CA THR A 749 0.13 28.83 -31.45
C THR A 749 1.00 27.94 -32.37
N VAL A 750 1.76 27.01 -31.78
CA VAL A 750 2.57 26.02 -32.51
C VAL A 750 1.68 25.12 -33.36
N GLU A 751 0.50 24.81 -32.85
CA GLU A 751 -0.56 24.11 -33.56
C GLU A 751 -1.00 24.80 -34.85
N ASP A 752 -1.06 26.14 -34.88
CA ASP A 752 -1.44 26.91 -36.06
C ASP A 752 -0.33 26.83 -37.13
N ALA A 753 0.94 26.93 -36.72
CA ALA A 753 2.09 26.78 -37.61
C ALA A 753 2.22 25.36 -38.20
N ILE A 754 1.85 24.33 -37.44
CA ILE A 754 1.85 22.93 -37.91
C ILE A 754 0.71 22.69 -38.91
N VAL A 755 -0.48 23.24 -38.67
CA VAL A 755 -1.59 23.17 -39.64
C VAL A 755 -1.24 23.96 -40.90
N ALA A 756 -0.60 25.13 -40.78
CA ALA A 756 -0.06 25.88 -41.91
C ALA A 756 0.91 25.03 -42.75
N TRP A 757 1.93 24.44 -42.12
CA TRP A 757 2.86 23.51 -42.78
C TRP A 757 2.13 22.34 -43.47
N ALA A 758 1.16 21.71 -42.81
CA ALA A 758 0.38 20.61 -43.39
C ALA A 758 -0.45 21.06 -44.61
N THR A 759 -1.02 22.27 -44.61
CA THR A 759 -1.71 22.81 -45.80
C THR A 759 -0.75 23.13 -46.95
N GLY A 760 0.49 23.52 -46.66
CA GLY A 760 1.57 23.61 -47.65
C GLY A 760 1.86 22.26 -48.29
N GLN A 761 2.10 21.23 -47.47
CA GLN A 761 2.33 19.86 -47.92
C GLN A 761 1.17 19.27 -48.77
N ALA A 762 -0.07 19.74 -48.56
CA ALA A 762 -1.21 19.36 -49.38
C ALA A 762 -1.31 20.17 -50.69
N ALA A 763 -1.05 21.48 -50.62
CA ALA A 763 -1.04 22.38 -51.77
C ALA A 763 0.05 22.02 -52.79
N ASP A 764 1.26 21.66 -52.34
CA ASP A 764 2.36 21.19 -53.19
C ASP A 764 2.02 19.89 -53.95
N ARG A 765 1.05 19.13 -53.43
CA ARG A 765 0.52 17.89 -54.06
C ARG A 765 -0.75 18.13 -54.87
N GLY A 766 -1.28 19.36 -54.90
CA GLY A 766 -2.58 19.69 -55.51
C GLY A 766 -3.77 19.00 -54.83
N ALA A 767 -3.62 18.56 -53.57
CA ALA A 767 -4.58 17.74 -52.85
C ALA A 767 -5.35 18.55 -51.79
N PRO A 768 -6.63 18.25 -51.52
CA PRO A 768 -7.30 18.75 -50.32
C PRO A 768 -6.70 18.08 -49.07
N LEU A 769 -6.66 18.84 -47.96
CA LEU A 769 -6.26 18.33 -46.65
C LEU A 769 -7.49 18.02 -45.80
N ILE A 770 -7.55 16.81 -45.23
CA ILE A 770 -8.61 16.37 -44.31
C ILE A 770 -8.03 16.25 -42.90
N GLY A 771 -8.68 16.88 -41.92
CA GLY A 771 -8.37 16.76 -40.50
C GLY A 771 -9.47 16.03 -39.75
N GLN A 772 -9.13 15.06 -38.89
CA GLN A 772 -10.08 14.33 -38.06
C GLN A 772 -9.79 14.59 -36.57
N ILE A 773 -10.83 14.90 -35.79
CA ILE A 773 -10.76 14.96 -34.32
C ILE A 773 -11.70 13.89 -33.75
N VAL A 774 -11.13 12.91 -33.05
CA VAL A 774 -11.86 11.87 -32.31
C VAL A 774 -11.90 12.28 -30.85
N GLU A 775 -13.10 12.42 -30.29
CA GLU A 775 -13.25 12.89 -28.90
C GLU A 775 -12.85 11.84 -27.87
N GLY A 776 -12.23 12.30 -26.79
CA GLY A 776 -12.02 11.51 -25.58
C GLY A 776 -11.99 12.38 -24.33
N PRO A 777 -11.95 11.77 -23.13
CA PRO A 777 -12.15 12.47 -21.85
C PRO A 777 -11.01 13.43 -21.45
N ARG A 778 -9.96 13.56 -22.27
CA ARG A 778 -8.76 14.35 -21.94
C ARG A 778 -8.20 15.19 -23.09
N ASN A 779 -8.66 15.02 -24.34
CA ASN A 779 -8.11 15.76 -25.50
C ASN A 779 -8.84 17.08 -25.80
N THR A 780 -9.58 17.64 -24.84
CA THR A 780 -10.27 18.94 -24.95
C THR A 780 -9.40 20.05 -25.58
N PRO A 781 -8.09 20.18 -25.27
CA PRO A 781 -7.22 21.18 -25.91
C PRO A 781 -7.06 21.10 -27.44
N VAL A 782 -7.40 19.98 -28.10
CA VAL A 782 -7.31 19.85 -29.56
C VAL A 782 -8.62 20.23 -30.28
N ARG A 783 -9.72 20.41 -29.54
CA ARG A 783 -11.04 20.73 -30.10
C ARG A 783 -11.01 22.06 -30.84
N GLY A 784 -11.73 22.14 -31.95
CA GLY A 784 -11.81 23.32 -32.79
C GLY A 784 -10.52 23.72 -33.53
N LEU A 785 -9.43 22.93 -33.45
CA LEU A 785 -8.17 23.22 -34.15
C LEU A 785 -8.37 23.51 -35.65
N PHE A 786 -8.99 22.58 -36.37
CA PHE A 786 -9.22 22.72 -37.81
C PHE A 786 -10.25 23.82 -38.13
N ALA A 787 -11.28 23.99 -37.30
CA ALA A 787 -12.27 25.06 -37.44
C ALA A 787 -11.65 26.46 -37.27
N LYS A 788 -10.79 26.65 -36.26
CA LYS A 788 -10.00 27.87 -36.03
C LYS A 788 -9.05 28.15 -37.19
N ALA A 789 -8.47 27.11 -37.79
CA ALA A 789 -7.65 27.20 -39.00
C ALA A 789 -8.47 27.41 -40.30
N GLY A 790 -9.80 27.56 -40.23
CA GLY A 790 -10.64 27.91 -41.39
C GLY A 790 -11.07 26.73 -42.28
N PHE A 791 -10.94 25.49 -41.79
CA PHE A 791 -11.43 24.30 -42.50
C PHE A 791 -12.97 24.27 -42.44
N ALA A 792 -13.60 23.80 -43.51
CA ALA A 792 -15.04 23.55 -43.52
C ALA A 792 -15.34 22.18 -42.89
N PRO A 793 -16.43 22.00 -42.12
CA PRO A 793 -16.84 20.67 -41.67
C PRO A 793 -17.30 19.83 -42.87
N VAL A 794 -16.98 18.53 -42.86
CA VAL A 794 -17.47 17.59 -43.88
C VAL A 794 -18.96 17.30 -43.68
N ASP A 795 -19.38 17.17 -42.43
CA ASP A 795 -20.79 17.00 -42.05
C ASP A 795 -21.48 18.36 -41.85
N ALA A 796 -22.59 18.59 -42.56
CA ALA A 796 -23.33 19.84 -42.48
C ALA A 796 -23.95 20.04 -41.08
N GLY A 797 -23.52 21.08 -40.37
CA GLY A 797 -24.03 21.43 -39.04
C GLY A 797 -23.19 20.92 -37.86
N ALA A 798 -21.98 20.40 -38.09
CA ALA A 798 -21.04 20.06 -37.03
C ALA A 798 -20.67 21.28 -36.16
N ASP A 799 -20.59 21.10 -34.85
CA ASP A 799 -20.19 22.14 -33.89
C ASP A 799 -18.68 22.45 -34.03
N PRO A 800 -18.26 23.70 -34.30
CA PRO A 800 -16.86 24.12 -34.28
C PRO A 800 -16.09 23.81 -32.99
N GLY A 801 -16.79 23.64 -31.86
CA GLY A 801 -16.22 23.28 -30.57
C GLY A 801 -16.08 21.77 -30.31
N ALA A 802 -16.52 20.91 -31.23
CA ALA A 802 -16.57 19.45 -31.05
C ALA A 802 -15.57 18.68 -31.94
N GLY A 803 -15.47 17.38 -31.72
CA GLY A 803 -14.85 16.43 -32.65
C GLY A 803 -15.62 16.29 -33.96
N GLY A 804 -14.95 15.76 -34.99
CA GLY A 804 -15.51 15.63 -36.34
C GLY A 804 -14.44 15.63 -37.43
N THR A 805 -14.89 15.56 -38.69
CA THR A 805 -14.03 15.61 -39.88
C THR A 805 -14.13 16.96 -40.57
N TRP A 806 -12.98 17.53 -40.93
CA TRP A 806 -12.79 18.89 -41.42
C TRP A 806 -11.99 18.88 -42.72
N ARG A 807 -12.30 19.76 -43.67
CA ARG A 807 -11.70 19.80 -45.01
C ARG A 807 -11.17 21.19 -45.35
N HIS A 808 -9.97 21.24 -45.92
CA HIS A 808 -9.38 22.42 -46.53
C HIS A 808 -9.00 22.12 -47.99
N ASP A 809 -9.71 22.72 -48.94
CA ASP A 809 -9.43 22.58 -50.37
C ASP A 809 -8.29 23.51 -50.80
N ALA A 810 -7.20 22.95 -51.33
CA ALA A 810 -6.08 23.72 -51.89
C ALA A 810 -6.34 24.25 -53.31
N ALA A 811 -7.45 23.84 -53.95
CA ALA A 811 -7.72 24.05 -55.37
C ALA A 811 -8.58 25.29 -55.70
N SER A 812 -9.09 26.02 -54.70
CA SER A 812 -10.08 27.09 -54.88
C SER A 812 -9.77 28.35 -54.06
N ASP A 813 -9.05 29.31 -54.67
CA ASP A 813 -8.71 30.67 -54.18
C ASP A 813 -8.09 30.81 -52.77
N ARG A 814 -7.96 29.73 -52.01
CA ARG A 814 -7.32 29.65 -50.70
C ARG A 814 -5.96 28.96 -50.83
N LYS A 815 -4.92 29.77 -50.96
CA LYS A 815 -3.52 29.32 -50.84
C LYS A 815 -3.30 28.64 -49.48
N ALA A 816 -2.23 27.85 -49.36
CA ALA A 816 -1.79 27.31 -48.08
C ALA A 816 -1.81 28.38 -46.98
N ILE A 817 -2.28 28.00 -45.79
CA ILE A 817 -2.43 28.92 -44.66
C ILE A 817 -1.04 29.49 -44.35
N PRO A 818 -0.88 30.82 -44.24
CA PRO A 818 0.42 31.40 -43.94
C PRO A 818 0.89 30.94 -42.55
N VAL A 819 2.13 30.49 -42.48
CA VAL A 819 2.81 30.27 -41.20
C VAL A 819 2.85 31.62 -40.45
N PRO A 820 2.54 31.68 -39.14
CA PRO A 820 2.63 32.93 -38.40
C PRO A 820 4.03 33.55 -38.47
N ASP A 821 4.12 34.87 -38.57
CA ASP A 821 5.36 35.63 -38.83
C ASP A 821 6.43 35.50 -37.74
N TYR A 822 6.02 35.06 -36.54
CA TYR A 822 6.89 34.76 -35.39
C TYR A 822 7.45 33.32 -35.37
N PHE A 823 7.16 32.49 -36.37
CA PHE A 823 7.79 31.16 -36.51
C PHE A 823 8.76 31.11 -37.70
N THR A 824 9.99 30.67 -37.44
CA THR A 824 10.90 30.22 -38.49
C THR A 824 10.75 28.71 -38.68
N LEU A 825 10.52 28.25 -39.91
CA LEU A 825 10.55 26.82 -40.23
C LEU A 825 11.95 26.39 -40.69
N GLY A 826 12.39 25.22 -40.27
CA GLY A 826 13.64 24.60 -40.71
C GLY A 826 13.51 23.09 -40.93
N ASP A 827 14.40 22.54 -41.78
CA ASP A 827 14.40 21.12 -42.13
C ASP A 827 15.41 20.27 -41.33
N THR A 828 16.29 20.92 -40.57
CA THR A 828 17.41 20.28 -39.87
C THR A 828 17.50 20.77 -38.42
N PRO A 829 17.75 19.90 -37.43
CA PRO A 829 17.97 20.34 -36.05
C PRO A 829 19.14 21.32 -35.95
N PRO A 830 19.05 22.36 -35.09
CA PRO A 830 20.21 23.21 -34.81
C PRO A 830 21.34 22.37 -34.20
N ALA A 831 22.58 22.68 -34.58
CA ALA A 831 23.75 22.02 -34.00
C ALA A 831 23.73 22.19 -32.46
N PRO A 832 24.06 21.15 -31.68
CA PRO A 832 24.04 21.25 -30.23
C PRO A 832 24.99 22.36 -29.80
N ALA A 833 24.45 23.37 -29.10
CA ALA A 833 25.26 24.41 -28.50
C ALA A 833 26.33 23.77 -27.61
N PRO A 834 27.58 24.27 -27.61
CA PRO A 834 28.59 23.77 -26.69
C PRO A 834 28.05 23.90 -25.27
N SER A 835 28.05 22.80 -24.52
CA SER A 835 27.54 22.81 -23.15
C SER A 835 28.42 23.74 -22.32
N GLU A 836 27.91 24.92 -21.97
CA GLU A 836 28.48 25.72 -20.90
C GLU A 836 28.35 24.93 -19.61
N SER A 837 29.43 24.24 -19.26
CA SER A 837 29.61 23.71 -17.91
C SER A 837 29.49 24.88 -16.94
N PRO A 838 28.67 24.79 -15.87
CA PRO A 838 28.62 25.84 -14.87
C PRO A 838 30.04 26.09 -14.35
N ALA A 839 30.44 27.37 -14.34
CA ALA A 839 31.80 27.78 -14.03
C ALA A 839 32.28 27.13 -12.72
N GLY A 840 33.39 26.41 -12.79
CA GLY A 840 33.82 25.53 -11.71
C GLY A 840 34.15 26.29 -10.42
N ASN A 841 33.46 25.95 -9.34
CA ASN A 841 33.85 26.34 -7.99
C ASN A 841 35.16 25.60 -7.61
N PRO A 842 36.28 26.29 -7.35
CA PRO A 842 37.61 25.67 -7.31
C PRO A 842 37.95 25.00 -5.95
N ALA A 843 37.13 24.06 -5.48
CA ALA A 843 37.36 23.39 -4.19
C ALA A 843 36.78 21.96 -4.07
N ALA A 844 37.22 21.00 -4.90
CA ALA A 844 37.07 19.56 -4.60
C ALA A 844 38.04 18.67 -5.42
N LYS A 845 39.22 18.35 -4.86
CA LYS A 845 40.10 17.28 -5.39
C LYS A 845 40.02 16.04 -4.51
N ALA A 846 39.31 15.00 -4.96
CA ALA A 846 39.66 13.58 -4.79
C ALA A 846 38.55 12.68 -5.37
N ALA A 847 38.89 11.83 -6.34
CA ALA A 847 38.00 10.77 -6.83
C ALA A 847 38.66 9.39 -6.57
N PRO A 848 37.94 8.41 -5.99
CA PRO A 848 38.41 7.04 -5.88
C PRO A 848 38.22 6.28 -7.21
N LYS A 849 38.99 5.20 -7.37
CA LYS A 849 39.21 4.50 -8.65
C LYS A 849 38.10 3.52 -9.02
N THR A 850 37.84 3.40 -10.32
CA THR A 850 36.97 2.38 -10.92
C THR A 850 37.60 0.98 -10.87
N VAL A 851 36.76 -0.06 -10.70
CA VAL A 851 37.13 -1.49 -10.76
C VAL A 851 36.43 -2.10 -11.99
N PRO A 852 37.10 -2.96 -12.81
CA PRO A 852 36.56 -3.41 -14.09
C PRO A 852 35.60 -4.62 -13.98
N PHE A 853 34.68 -4.73 -14.95
CA PHE A 853 33.80 -5.88 -15.14
C PHE A 853 34.53 -7.09 -15.77
N PRO A 854 34.15 -8.34 -15.43
CA PRO A 854 34.61 -9.56 -16.11
C PRO A 854 33.81 -9.88 -17.40
N PRO A 855 34.34 -10.71 -18.31
CA PRO A 855 33.82 -10.91 -19.67
C PRO A 855 32.77 -12.04 -19.83
N ALA A 856 32.22 -12.15 -21.04
CA ALA A 856 31.10 -13.02 -21.44
C ALA A 856 31.41 -14.54 -21.50
N ALA A 857 30.36 -15.35 -21.45
CA ALA A 857 30.40 -16.82 -21.50
C ALA A 857 30.30 -17.39 -22.95
N PRO A 858 30.83 -18.61 -23.22
CA PRO A 858 30.88 -19.22 -24.55
C PRO A 858 29.65 -20.09 -24.93
N ALA A 859 29.68 -20.62 -26.16
CA ALA A 859 28.53 -21.20 -26.89
C ALA A 859 28.21 -22.69 -26.62
N ALA A 860 27.09 -23.14 -27.21
CA ALA A 860 26.38 -24.41 -26.95
C ALA A 860 26.88 -25.66 -27.72
N MET A 861 26.40 -26.85 -27.30
CA MET A 861 26.47 -28.13 -28.04
C MET A 861 25.19 -29.00 -27.80
N PRO A 862 24.94 -30.07 -28.60
CA PRO A 862 23.60 -30.41 -29.12
C PRO A 862 22.84 -31.59 -28.42
N PRO A 863 21.57 -31.88 -28.78
CA PRO A 863 20.71 -32.86 -28.11
C PRO A 863 20.78 -34.30 -28.68
N ALA A 864 20.23 -35.28 -27.95
CA ALA A 864 20.20 -36.71 -28.34
C ALA A 864 18.81 -37.39 -28.17
N THR A 865 18.56 -38.46 -28.94
CA THR A 865 17.30 -39.26 -29.05
C THR A 865 17.59 -40.77 -28.98
N GLY A 866 16.65 -41.68 -28.67
CA GLY A 866 15.21 -41.59 -28.34
C GLY A 866 14.44 -42.85 -28.79
N PHE A 867 13.24 -43.11 -28.24
CA PHE A 867 12.26 -44.18 -28.62
C PHE A 867 12.69 -45.68 -28.41
N PRO A 868 11.79 -46.70 -28.47
CA PRO A 868 10.36 -46.82 -28.09
C PRO A 868 10.06 -48.10 -27.18
N PRO A 869 9.04 -49.01 -27.35
CA PRO A 869 8.10 -49.30 -26.23
C PRO A 869 7.77 -50.78 -25.84
N ALA A 870 7.10 -50.91 -24.67
CA ALA A 870 6.08 -51.90 -24.23
C ALA A 870 6.23 -53.45 -24.39
N GLY A 871 6.02 -54.18 -23.28
CA GLY A 871 5.71 -55.63 -23.20
C GLY A 871 5.34 -56.08 -21.76
N PRO A 872 4.47 -57.09 -21.52
CA PRO A 872 3.80 -57.27 -20.22
C PRO A 872 4.35 -58.36 -19.26
N ALA A 873 4.20 -58.03 -17.97
CA ALA A 873 3.89 -58.90 -16.81
C ALA A 873 4.84 -60.05 -16.34
N ALA A 874 5.39 -59.84 -15.15
CA ALA A 874 5.57 -60.84 -14.09
C ALA A 874 5.24 -60.16 -12.74
N PRO A 875 4.81 -60.87 -11.66
CA PRO A 875 4.53 -60.22 -10.38
C PRO A 875 5.84 -59.69 -9.79
N ALA A 876 6.00 -58.37 -9.75
CA ALA A 876 7.25 -57.75 -9.37
C ALA A 876 7.56 -57.95 -7.88
N ALA A 877 8.79 -58.34 -7.57
CA ALA A 877 9.29 -58.20 -6.21
C ALA A 877 9.54 -56.71 -5.92
N LEU A 878 9.20 -56.23 -4.72
CA LEU A 878 9.58 -54.88 -4.30
C LEU A 878 11.11 -54.75 -4.34
N ALA A 879 11.60 -53.61 -4.83
CA ALA A 879 13.03 -53.31 -4.76
C ALA A 879 13.50 -53.33 -3.28
N PRO A 880 14.67 -53.92 -2.93
CA PRO A 880 15.07 -54.14 -1.53
C PRO A 880 15.12 -52.89 -0.65
N SER A 881 15.45 -51.73 -1.24
CA SER A 881 15.42 -50.42 -0.58
C SER A 881 13.99 -49.98 -0.24
N LEU A 882 13.03 -50.27 -1.13
CA LEU A 882 11.62 -49.91 -0.99
C LEU A 882 10.91 -50.85 0.00
N GLU A 883 11.28 -52.14 0.04
CA GLU A 883 10.82 -53.10 1.06
C GLU A 883 11.27 -52.67 2.47
N THR A 884 12.54 -52.27 2.60
CA THR A 884 13.12 -51.81 3.88
C THR A 884 12.51 -50.47 4.32
N GLY A 885 12.29 -49.56 3.37
CA GLY A 885 11.59 -48.29 3.58
C GLY A 885 10.12 -48.50 3.99
N LEU A 886 9.43 -49.47 3.38
CA LEU A 886 8.04 -49.81 3.70
C LEU A 886 7.93 -50.38 5.11
N ALA A 887 8.76 -51.37 5.47
CA ALA A 887 8.74 -52.00 6.79
C ALA A 887 9.01 -50.98 7.92
N SER A 888 9.99 -50.09 7.72
CA SER A 888 10.34 -49.05 8.70
C SER A 888 9.26 -47.96 8.82
N THR A 889 8.69 -47.50 7.70
CA THR A 889 7.58 -46.54 7.67
C THR A 889 6.34 -47.13 8.35
N PHE A 890 5.99 -48.38 8.03
CA PHE A 890 4.85 -49.09 8.59
C PHE A 890 4.96 -49.25 10.12
N ARG A 891 6.12 -49.69 10.62
CA ARG A 891 6.40 -49.76 12.07
C ARG A 891 6.35 -48.38 12.74
N ARG A 892 6.84 -47.32 12.07
CA ARG A 892 6.80 -45.93 12.59
C ARG A 892 5.37 -45.42 12.74
N VAL A 893 4.51 -45.62 11.74
CA VAL A 893 3.11 -45.14 11.74
C VAL A 893 2.29 -45.81 12.85
N PHE A 894 2.37 -47.13 12.98
CA PHE A 894 1.60 -47.90 13.98
C PHE A 894 2.33 -48.12 15.32
N ARG A 895 3.53 -47.55 15.49
CA ARG A 895 4.37 -47.65 16.70
C ARG A 895 4.66 -49.10 17.13
N LEU A 896 4.95 -49.97 16.16
CA LEU A 896 5.14 -51.41 16.39
C LEU A 896 6.56 -51.74 16.88
N PRO A 897 6.73 -52.79 17.71
CA PRO A 897 8.04 -53.31 18.11
C PRO A 897 8.92 -53.73 16.91
N ALA A 898 10.24 -53.64 17.08
CA ALA A 898 11.22 -53.94 16.02
C ALA A 898 11.41 -55.45 15.75
N ASP A 899 10.98 -56.29 16.67
CA ASP A 899 11.00 -57.75 16.65
C ASP A 899 9.67 -58.37 16.16
N LEU A 900 8.58 -57.58 16.07
CA LEU A 900 7.29 -58.04 15.59
C LEU A 900 7.35 -58.44 14.11
N ASP A 901 6.98 -59.69 13.79
CA ASP A 901 6.88 -60.14 12.40
C ASP A 901 5.75 -59.41 11.66
N LEU A 902 6.13 -58.67 10.61
CA LEU A 902 5.19 -57.92 9.79
C LEU A 902 4.46 -58.82 8.78
N GLN A 903 4.95 -60.01 8.46
CA GLN A 903 4.28 -60.90 7.48
C GLN A 903 2.96 -61.46 8.01
N SER A 904 2.80 -61.54 9.34
CA SER A 904 1.55 -61.91 10.03
C SER A 904 0.68 -60.72 10.44
N ALA A 905 1.09 -59.48 10.14
CA ALA A 905 0.38 -58.27 10.55
C ALA A 905 -0.87 -57.98 9.69
N THR A 906 -2.05 -58.12 10.29
CA THR A 906 -3.36 -57.77 9.74
C THR A 906 -4.03 -56.62 10.50
N THR A 907 -5.10 -56.05 9.93
CA THR A 907 -5.96 -55.06 10.58
C THR A 907 -6.51 -55.52 11.93
N ASP A 908 -6.80 -56.82 12.10
CA ASP A 908 -7.29 -57.38 13.36
C ASP A 908 -6.18 -57.53 14.42
N SER A 909 -4.92 -57.61 13.99
CA SER A 909 -3.75 -57.78 14.88
C SER A 909 -3.15 -56.46 15.39
N ILE A 910 -3.46 -55.33 14.76
CA ILE A 910 -2.92 -54.01 15.10
C ILE A 910 -4.08 -53.09 15.49
N ALA A 911 -4.25 -52.86 16.80
CA ALA A 911 -5.36 -52.07 17.35
C ALA A 911 -5.41 -50.60 16.87
N ALA A 912 -4.31 -50.06 16.33
CA ALA A 912 -4.25 -48.72 15.74
C ALA A 912 -4.52 -48.69 14.22
N TRP A 913 -4.87 -49.82 13.60
CA TRP A 913 -5.12 -49.94 12.16
C TRP A 913 -6.58 -49.62 11.79
N ASP A 914 -7.04 -48.44 12.21
CA ASP A 914 -8.36 -47.90 11.85
C ASP A 914 -8.33 -47.10 10.52
N SER A 915 -9.43 -46.43 10.18
CA SER A 915 -9.53 -45.61 8.95
C SER A 915 -8.60 -44.39 8.94
N LEU A 916 -8.26 -43.83 10.12
CA LEU A 916 -7.29 -42.74 10.26
C LEU A 916 -5.85 -43.28 10.16
N GLY A 917 -5.59 -44.47 10.71
CA GLY A 917 -4.36 -45.22 10.53
C GLY A 917 -4.07 -45.53 9.05
N HIS A 918 -5.08 -45.99 8.29
CA HIS A 918 -4.97 -46.19 6.84
C HIS A 918 -4.59 -44.92 6.07
N LEU A 919 -5.28 -43.81 6.33
CA LEU A 919 -5.01 -42.54 5.66
C LEU A 919 -3.62 -42.00 6.01
N ARG A 920 -3.25 -42.06 7.29
CA ARG A 920 -1.92 -41.64 7.76
C ARG A 920 -0.81 -42.49 7.13
N LEU A 921 -1.00 -43.80 7.05
CA LEU A 921 -0.06 -44.71 6.41
C LEU A 921 0.13 -44.37 4.91
N ALA A 922 -0.96 -44.11 4.18
CA ALA A 922 -0.90 -43.73 2.78
C ALA A 922 -0.12 -42.42 2.57
N MET A 923 -0.42 -41.39 3.36
CA MET A 923 0.29 -40.11 3.32
C MET A 923 1.79 -40.26 3.66
N GLU A 924 2.12 -41.03 4.69
CA GLU A 924 3.50 -41.23 5.13
C GLU A 924 4.31 -42.02 4.08
N ILE A 925 3.70 -42.98 3.38
CA ILE A 925 4.32 -43.71 2.27
C ILE A 925 4.54 -42.80 1.06
N GLU A 926 3.58 -41.93 0.73
CA GLU A 926 3.73 -40.94 -0.34
C GLU A 926 4.86 -39.93 -0.03
N GLN A 927 4.94 -39.44 1.22
CA GLN A 927 5.98 -38.51 1.67
C GLN A 927 7.38 -39.15 1.83
N THR A 928 7.47 -40.36 2.41
CA THR A 928 8.76 -40.99 2.77
C THR A 928 9.34 -41.82 1.63
N LEU A 929 8.48 -42.46 0.81
CA LEU A 929 8.91 -43.42 -0.22
C LEU A 929 8.59 -42.93 -1.64
N GLY A 930 7.94 -41.78 -1.81
CA GLY A 930 7.60 -41.20 -3.11
C GLY A 930 6.65 -42.06 -3.94
N ARG A 931 5.87 -42.95 -3.30
CA ARG A 931 4.94 -43.87 -3.95
C ARG A 931 3.51 -43.60 -3.49
N ARG A 932 2.62 -43.37 -4.45
CA ARG A 932 1.21 -43.09 -4.20
C ARG A 932 0.38 -44.35 -4.40
N ILE A 933 -0.40 -44.74 -3.40
CA ILE A 933 -1.34 -45.87 -3.48
C ILE A 933 -2.65 -45.34 -4.09
N PRO A 934 -3.17 -45.92 -5.18
CA PRO A 934 -4.46 -45.53 -5.75
C PRO A 934 -5.59 -45.69 -4.72
N GLY A 935 -6.45 -44.66 -4.58
CA GLY A 935 -7.48 -44.62 -3.52
C GLY A 935 -8.45 -45.81 -3.56
N GLU A 936 -8.76 -46.32 -4.75
CA GLU A 936 -9.56 -47.53 -4.96
C GLU A 936 -8.95 -48.78 -4.32
N ARG A 937 -7.62 -48.91 -4.32
CA ARG A 937 -6.92 -50.03 -3.69
C ARG A 937 -6.73 -49.83 -2.19
N LEU A 938 -6.64 -48.58 -1.73
CA LEU A 938 -6.35 -48.26 -0.33
C LEU A 938 -7.38 -48.83 0.65
N GLY A 939 -8.67 -48.84 0.28
CA GLY A 939 -9.75 -49.43 1.09
C GLY A 939 -9.79 -50.97 1.11
N HIS A 940 -8.95 -51.65 0.32
CA HIS A 940 -8.89 -53.11 0.24
C HIS A 940 -7.66 -53.70 0.93
N ILE A 941 -6.73 -52.88 1.40
CA ILE A 941 -5.54 -53.31 2.15
C ILE A 941 -5.98 -53.76 3.55
N ARG A 942 -5.82 -55.04 3.89
CA ARG A 942 -6.17 -55.59 5.22
C ARG A 942 -4.99 -56.22 5.96
N SER A 943 -3.85 -56.29 5.30
CA SER A 943 -2.60 -56.83 5.84
C SER A 943 -1.39 -56.08 5.28
N TYR A 944 -0.25 -56.24 5.94
CA TYR A 944 1.03 -55.71 5.46
C TYR A 944 1.41 -56.33 4.10
N GLN A 945 0.97 -57.56 3.84
CA GLN A 945 1.15 -58.22 2.55
C GLN A 945 0.33 -57.55 1.44
N ASP A 946 -0.92 -57.15 1.70
CA ASP A 946 -1.75 -56.44 0.72
C ASP A 946 -1.14 -55.08 0.37
N LEU A 947 -0.62 -54.37 1.38
CA LEU A 947 0.10 -53.11 1.20
C LEU A 947 1.35 -53.28 0.33
N ARG A 948 2.14 -54.32 0.60
CA ARG A 948 3.33 -54.68 -0.19
C ARG A 948 2.93 -54.99 -1.64
N ASN A 949 1.90 -55.81 -1.84
CA ASN A 949 1.40 -56.16 -3.17
C ASN A 949 0.85 -54.93 -3.93
N ALA A 950 0.16 -54.01 -3.24
CA ALA A 950 -0.39 -52.79 -3.83
C ALA A 950 0.68 -51.75 -4.23
N LEU A 951 1.89 -51.85 -3.68
CA LEU A 951 3.07 -51.06 -4.04
C LEU A 951 3.99 -51.77 -5.05
N ALA A 952 3.74 -53.05 -5.34
CA ALA A 952 4.53 -53.87 -6.26
C ALA A 952 4.14 -53.70 -7.74
N GLY A 953 2.87 -53.36 -8.03
CA GLY A 953 2.36 -53.25 -9.40
C GLY A 953 1.38 -52.11 -9.59
#